data_AF-A0AB39BFM7-F1
#
_entry.id   AF-A0AB39BFM7-F1
#
_cell.length_a   1.000
_cell.length_b   1.000
_cell.length_c   1.000
_cell.angle_alpha   90.00
_cell.angle_beta   90.00
_cell.angle_gamma   90.00
#
_symmetry.space_group_name_H-M   'P 1'
#
loop_
_entity.id
_entity.type
_entity.pdbx_description
1 polymer ?
#
loop_
_entity_poly.entity_id
_entity_poly.type
_entity_poly.pdbx_seq_one_letter_code
_entity_poly.pdbx_strand_id
1 'polypeptide(L)'
;MRRLLRAGAAIIAAALLGALVVTAPAAAEETLAASPSRPFGSHPVAFPTGSAVAPGGAATADRVTAAAYDAWKDAYLVAGCGPGRYYVDASSSMPPDSGRVVVSEGQGYGMVVTALMAGHDPDARAIFDGLYRYVLDHPSSSQAPGPGPKPMAWNQGADCTSPAGNDSSATDGDLDIAFGLLLADTQWGSAGAVDYAGAARALLTRIKATEFDAETRLPKLGDWVGDGVYRFGVRSSDLMPDHFVAFENATGDPFWGQAARASGELVDTLQSGSAPDTGLLPDFIVGTDSDPRPAPSQYLESPDDGAYGWNATRVPWRLAAAAQLVGAAPSWASAARIARWAIATTGGDPAAVRAGYGLDGTPLADYSDIAFTAPLGAAGLPDHARQSWVTATWNSVRAAPAAGYYSDSLRLQVMLLVSGNSWLPATSPAPAVTRIGGSDRYAVSAAVSATTFAPGVPTVYVASGEVFPDALSASAAAGAEGSPVLLVQKSAIPDAVVTELRRLAPERIVFMGGPNTIGGEVEAALNAIAPATRIGGADRYAVSAAVSGATFAPGVRAAYVPSGEVFPDALAGSAAAGALGAPVLLTRKTEVPPAIAAELGRLDPAALRVLGGPNTVSTATQTALGRIAPTTRVGGADRYAAAAAISAEVFAPGRTRTVYVASGEVFPDALSASATAVANHAPVLLVTKDTVPAATAAEITRLSPARIVVLGGVNTVSPAVESRLNELLG
;
A
#
# COMPACT_ATOMS: atom_id res chain seq x y z
N MET A 1 -51.47 61.36 -38.45
CA MET A 1 -51.93 61.17 -39.84
C MET A 1 -51.42 59.83 -40.35
N ARG A 2 -52.34 58.94 -40.76
CA ARG A 2 -52.25 57.85 -41.77
C ARG A 2 -50.93 57.05 -41.89
N ARG A 3 -50.90 55.78 -41.48
CA ARG A 3 -51.31 54.54 -42.22
C ARG A 3 -50.25 53.99 -43.21
N LEU A 4 -49.91 52.71 -42.99
CA LEU A 4 -49.82 51.60 -43.95
C LEU A 4 -48.51 51.26 -44.71
N LEU A 5 -48.09 50.00 -44.47
CA LEU A 5 -47.90 48.87 -45.42
C LEU A 5 -46.61 48.67 -46.24
N ARG A 6 -46.27 47.36 -46.29
CA ARG A 6 -45.53 46.55 -47.29
C ARG A 6 -44.00 46.52 -47.14
N ALA A 7 -43.33 45.39 -46.89
CA ALA A 7 -43.29 44.04 -47.49
C ALA A 7 -42.06 43.86 -48.40
N GLY A 8 -41.21 42.89 -48.06
CA GLY A 8 -40.56 41.97 -49.02
C GLY A 8 -39.24 42.36 -49.68
N ALA A 9 -38.16 41.75 -49.17
CA ALA A 9 -37.04 41.11 -49.89
C ALA A 9 -36.12 41.93 -50.83
N ALA A 10 -34.81 42.00 -50.50
CA ALA A 10 -33.75 41.18 -51.13
C ALA A 10 -32.31 41.74 -50.91
N ILE A 11 -31.44 40.88 -50.37
CA ILE A 11 -30.03 40.59 -50.73
C ILE A 11 -28.96 41.72 -50.66
N ILE A 12 -28.15 41.62 -49.60
CA ILE A 12 -26.66 41.62 -49.48
C ILE A 12 -25.82 42.56 -50.38
N ALA A 13 -25.13 43.52 -49.75
CA ALA A 13 -23.71 43.80 -49.98
C ALA A 13 -23.10 44.54 -48.77
N ALA A 14 -21.96 44.03 -48.28
CA ALA A 14 -21.27 44.46 -47.08
C ALA A 14 -20.52 45.80 -47.24
N ALA A 15 -20.46 46.60 -46.17
CA ALA A 15 -19.23 47.22 -45.66
C ALA A 15 -19.49 48.09 -44.41
N LEU A 16 -18.44 48.19 -43.60
CA LEU A 16 -18.11 49.23 -42.61
C LEU A 16 -18.50 49.01 -41.13
N LEU A 17 -17.45 48.58 -40.42
CA LEU A 17 -17.05 48.92 -39.06
C LEU A 17 -17.82 50.06 -38.37
N GLY A 18 -18.28 49.77 -37.15
CA GLY A 18 -18.64 50.78 -36.16
C GLY A 18 -18.71 50.11 -34.78
N ALA A 19 -17.73 50.42 -33.93
CA ALA A 19 -17.54 49.83 -32.62
C ALA A 19 -18.74 50.07 -31.68
N LEU A 20 -19.13 49.02 -30.94
CA LEU A 20 -19.84 49.16 -29.68
C LEU A 20 -19.17 48.22 -28.67
N VAL A 21 -18.35 48.80 -27.78
CA VAL A 21 -17.85 48.13 -26.59
C VAL A 21 -19.03 47.97 -25.64
N VAL A 22 -19.57 46.75 -25.56
CA VAL A 22 -20.45 46.34 -24.47
C VAL A 22 -19.56 45.61 -23.47
N THR A 23 -19.34 46.23 -22.31
CA THR A 23 -18.74 45.56 -21.15
C THR A 23 -19.72 44.48 -20.68
N ALA A 24 -19.41 43.22 -20.97
CA ALA A 24 -20.09 42.09 -20.36
C ALA A 24 -19.78 42.06 -18.85
N PRO A 25 -20.73 41.69 -17.97
CA PRO A 25 -20.43 41.47 -16.58
C PRO A 25 -19.49 40.26 -16.48
N ALA A 26 -18.50 40.34 -15.59
CA ALA A 26 -17.68 39.19 -15.24
C ALA A 26 -18.61 38.12 -14.65
N ALA A 27 -18.88 37.07 -15.42
CA ALA A 27 -19.41 35.83 -14.87
C ALA A 27 -18.33 35.31 -13.91
N ALA A 28 -18.67 35.24 -12.62
CA ALA A 28 -17.91 34.40 -11.71
C ALA A 28 -17.96 32.98 -12.28
N GLU A 29 -16.80 32.42 -12.61
CA GLU A 29 -16.67 31.00 -12.86
C GLU A 29 -17.03 30.27 -11.55
N GLU A 30 -18.27 29.84 -11.41
CA GLU A 30 -18.59 28.71 -10.53
C GLU A 30 -17.84 27.51 -11.11
N THR A 31 -16.67 27.23 -10.54
CA THR A 31 -15.98 25.96 -10.74
C THR A 31 -16.95 24.85 -10.34
N LEU A 32 -17.46 24.10 -11.31
CA LEU A 32 -18.22 22.87 -11.08
C LEU A 32 -17.46 22.01 -10.05
N ALA A 33 -18.07 21.79 -8.88
CA ALA A 33 -17.50 20.91 -7.87
C ALA A 33 -17.26 19.53 -8.50
N ALA A 34 -16.01 19.06 -8.47
CA ALA A 34 -15.65 17.77 -9.03
C ALA A 34 -16.52 16.66 -8.41
N SER A 35 -17.12 15.83 -9.27
CA SER A 35 -17.90 14.68 -8.82
C SER A 35 -17.03 13.73 -7.98
N PRO A 36 -17.59 13.06 -6.97
CA PRO A 36 -16.85 12.10 -6.15
C PRO A 36 -16.22 10.99 -7.00
N SER A 37 -14.94 10.70 -6.77
CA SER A 37 -14.17 9.69 -7.52
C SER A 37 -14.55 8.26 -7.15
N ARG A 38 -15.00 8.02 -5.90
CA ARG A 38 -15.49 6.72 -5.42
C ARG A 38 -16.86 6.90 -4.77
N PRO A 39 -17.92 7.15 -5.56
CA PRO A 39 -19.24 7.40 -5.00
C PRO A 39 -19.72 6.18 -4.19
N PHE A 40 -20.43 6.41 -3.09
CA PHE A 40 -21.05 5.35 -2.28
C PHE A 40 -21.82 4.35 -3.16
N GLY A 41 -21.68 3.05 -2.87
CA GLY A 41 -22.24 1.96 -3.69
C GLY A 41 -21.39 1.59 -4.92
N SER A 42 -20.25 2.26 -5.16
CA SER A 42 -19.35 1.90 -6.28
C SER A 42 -18.52 0.64 -6.01
N HIS A 43 -18.46 0.16 -4.76
CA HIS A 43 -17.68 -1.00 -4.31
C HIS A 43 -16.28 -1.10 -4.94
N PRO A 44 -15.43 -0.08 -4.74
CA PRO A 44 -14.17 0.06 -5.49
C PRO A 44 -13.10 -0.95 -5.06
N VAL A 45 -13.33 -1.67 -3.96
CA VAL A 45 -12.46 -2.71 -3.42
C VAL A 45 -13.27 -4.00 -3.31
N ALA A 46 -12.81 -5.06 -3.98
CA ALA A 46 -13.35 -6.39 -3.77
C ALA A 46 -12.69 -7.02 -2.56
N PHE A 47 -13.49 -7.51 -1.63
CA PHE A 47 -13.02 -8.31 -0.50
C PHE A 47 -12.34 -9.61 -0.97
N PRO A 48 -11.37 -10.16 -0.22
CA PRO A 48 -10.71 -11.40 -0.57
C PRO A 48 -11.70 -12.54 -0.81
N THR A 49 -11.40 -13.38 -1.80
CA THR A 49 -12.18 -14.58 -2.12
C THR A 49 -12.36 -15.44 -0.88
N GLY A 50 -13.60 -15.84 -0.61
CA GLY A 50 -13.94 -16.63 0.57
C GLY A 50 -14.34 -15.80 1.80
N SER A 51 -14.50 -14.48 1.66
CA SER A 51 -15.16 -13.64 2.66
C SER A 51 -16.66 -13.90 2.72
N ALA A 52 -17.25 -13.73 3.89
CA ALA A 52 -18.70 -13.58 4.03
C ALA A 52 -19.16 -12.24 3.44
N VAL A 53 -20.46 -12.10 3.18
CA VAL A 53 -21.06 -10.91 2.55
C VAL A 53 -22.33 -10.47 3.27
N ALA A 54 -22.70 -9.20 3.13
CA ALA A 54 -24.01 -8.73 3.57
C ALA A 54 -25.16 -9.52 2.89
N PRO A 55 -26.22 -9.89 3.63
CA PRO A 55 -27.34 -10.64 3.06
C PRO A 55 -28.19 -9.78 2.11
N GLY A 56 -28.78 -10.41 1.09
CA GLY A 56 -29.68 -9.73 0.13
C GLY A 56 -28.98 -9.01 -1.02
N GLY A 57 -27.64 -9.13 -1.12
CA GLY A 57 -26.82 -8.57 -2.20
C GLY A 57 -26.48 -7.10 -2.02
N ALA A 58 -25.47 -6.64 -2.77
CA ALA A 58 -24.88 -5.29 -2.70
C ALA A 58 -25.92 -4.16 -2.68
N ALA A 59 -26.80 -4.09 -3.68
CA ALA A 59 -27.82 -3.05 -3.76
C ALA A 59 -28.79 -2.99 -2.57
N THR A 60 -29.06 -4.12 -1.90
CA THR A 60 -29.86 -4.13 -0.68
C THR A 60 -29.04 -3.64 0.51
N ALA A 61 -27.79 -4.10 0.62
CA ALA A 61 -26.86 -3.64 1.64
C ALA A 61 -26.63 -2.13 1.56
N ASP A 62 -26.41 -1.59 0.35
CA ASP A 62 -26.22 -0.16 0.10
C ASP A 62 -27.41 0.67 0.57
N ARG A 63 -28.64 0.29 0.19
CA ARG A 63 -29.84 1.02 0.63
C ARG A 63 -29.99 1.02 2.15
N VAL A 64 -29.69 -0.11 2.80
CA VAL A 64 -29.82 -0.23 4.25
C VAL A 64 -28.73 0.57 4.97
N THR A 65 -27.50 0.54 4.47
CA THR A 65 -26.38 1.35 5.01
C THR A 65 -26.61 2.84 4.79
N ALA A 66 -27.09 3.25 3.61
CA ALA A 66 -27.45 4.64 3.32
C ALA A 66 -28.54 5.17 4.24
N ALA A 67 -29.59 4.38 4.51
CA ALA A 67 -30.62 4.77 5.46
C ALA A 67 -30.09 4.89 6.90
N ALA A 68 -29.14 4.04 7.31
CA ALA A 68 -28.49 4.16 8.61
C ALA A 68 -27.61 5.43 8.68
N TYR A 69 -26.95 5.80 7.59
CA TYR A 69 -26.22 7.06 7.48
C TYR A 69 -27.14 8.28 7.61
N ASP A 70 -28.26 8.31 6.88
CA ASP A 70 -29.20 9.44 6.92
C ASP A 70 -29.71 9.66 8.36
N ALA A 71 -30.07 8.57 9.05
CA ALA A 71 -30.49 8.62 10.45
C ALA A 71 -29.36 9.09 11.39
N TRP A 72 -28.13 8.64 11.17
CA TRP A 72 -26.96 9.07 11.95
C TRP A 72 -26.65 10.56 11.73
N LYS A 73 -26.68 11.01 10.47
CA LYS A 73 -26.46 12.40 10.09
C LYS A 73 -27.48 13.32 10.75
N ASP A 74 -28.77 12.97 10.68
CA ASP A 74 -29.85 13.74 11.28
C ASP A 74 -29.75 13.81 12.81
N ALA A 75 -29.24 12.76 13.46
CA ALA A 75 -29.15 12.67 14.91
C ALA A 75 -27.91 13.35 15.50
N TYR A 76 -26.75 13.28 14.81
CA TYR A 76 -25.46 13.59 15.43
C TYR A 76 -24.63 14.64 14.69
N LEU A 77 -24.87 14.91 13.41
CA LEU A 77 -24.11 15.92 12.68
C LEU A 77 -24.69 17.31 12.93
N VAL A 78 -23.91 18.19 13.55
CA VAL A 78 -24.35 19.54 13.91
C VAL A 78 -23.54 20.60 13.17
N ALA A 79 -24.23 21.54 12.51
CA ALA A 79 -23.62 22.78 12.06
C ALA A 79 -23.50 23.75 13.25
N GLY A 80 -22.29 24.05 13.69
CA GLY A 80 -22.07 24.83 14.91
C GLY A 80 -20.63 25.30 15.08
N CYS A 81 -20.37 26.08 16.12
CA CYS A 81 -19.05 26.66 16.43
C CYS A 81 -18.47 27.62 15.38
N GLY A 82 -19.33 28.16 14.52
CA GLY A 82 -19.01 29.22 13.56
C GLY A 82 -19.47 28.87 12.13
N PRO A 83 -19.45 29.84 11.20
CA PRO A 83 -19.86 29.61 9.82
C PRO A 83 -19.03 28.50 9.15
N GLY A 84 -19.72 27.56 8.50
CA GLY A 84 -19.10 26.49 7.72
C GLY A 84 -18.34 25.45 8.56
N ARG A 85 -18.63 25.32 9.86
CA ARG A 85 -18.10 24.25 10.71
C ARG A 85 -19.17 23.25 11.06
N TYR A 86 -18.75 22.01 11.15
CA TYR A 86 -19.58 20.91 11.62
C TYR A 86 -18.84 20.16 12.71
N TYR A 87 -19.60 19.58 13.63
CA TYR A 87 -19.08 18.62 14.60
C TYR A 87 -20.04 17.45 14.75
N VAL A 88 -19.56 16.36 15.36
CA VAL A 88 -20.39 15.22 15.76
C VAL A 88 -20.76 15.35 17.23
N ASP A 89 -22.06 15.43 17.51
CA ASP A 89 -22.61 15.52 18.87
C ASP A 89 -22.56 14.16 19.56
N ALA A 90 -21.63 14.04 20.50
CA ALA A 90 -21.41 12.87 21.34
C ALA A 90 -22.10 12.96 22.71
N SER A 91 -22.85 14.03 23.01
CA SER A 91 -23.40 14.30 24.35
C SER A 91 -24.32 13.18 24.85
N SER A 92 -25.02 12.49 23.96
CA SER A 92 -25.88 11.35 24.31
C SER A 92 -25.15 10.15 24.91
N SER A 93 -23.82 10.07 24.79
CA SER A 93 -22.97 9.03 25.36
C SER A 93 -22.02 9.57 26.44
N MET A 94 -22.18 10.82 26.88
CA MET A 94 -21.34 11.45 27.90
C MET A 94 -22.08 11.52 29.24
N PRO A 95 -21.37 11.52 30.39
CA PRO A 95 -21.99 11.84 31.67
C PRO A 95 -22.65 13.23 31.62
N PRO A 96 -23.88 13.40 32.13
CA PRO A 96 -24.63 14.66 32.03
C PRO A 96 -23.88 15.88 32.56
N ASP A 97 -23.08 15.70 33.62
CA ASP A 97 -22.33 16.78 34.28
C ASP A 97 -20.92 16.98 33.70
N SER A 98 -20.54 16.24 32.66
CA SER A 98 -19.19 16.36 32.06
C SER A 98 -18.97 17.67 31.31
N GLY A 99 -20.06 18.32 30.88
CA GLY A 99 -20.02 19.50 30.01
C GLY A 99 -19.51 19.22 28.59
N ARG A 100 -19.29 17.95 28.21
CA ARG A 100 -18.75 17.54 26.92
C ARG A 100 -19.88 17.30 25.91
N VAL A 101 -19.69 17.85 24.72
CA VAL A 101 -20.57 17.69 23.57
C VAL A 101 -19.83 17.00 22.42
N VAL A 102 -18.55 17.31 22.24
CA VAL A 102 -17.73 16.74 21.16
C VAL A 102 -16.55 16.00 21.76
N VAL A 103 -16.19 14.88 21.15
CA VAL A 103 -14.91 14.20 21.36
C VAL A 103 -14.20 13.98 20.03
N SER A 104 -12.86 14.01 20.02
CA SER A 104 -12.08 13.83 18.78
C SER A 104 -12.35 12.47 18.11
N GLU A 105 -12.68 11.44 18.89
CA GLU A 105 -13.17 10.14 18.38
C GLU A 105 -14.36 10.32 17.43
N GLY A 106 -15.41 11.02 17.89
CA GLY A 106 -16.61 11.25 17.09
C GLY A 106 -16.35 12.14 15.89
N GLN A 107 -15.46 13.12 16.04
CA GLN A 107 -15.04 13.94 14.92
C GLN A 107 -14.33 13.11 13.84
N GLY A 108 -13.43 12.21 14.24
CA GLY A 108 -12.77 11.24 13.36
C GLY A 108 -13.76 10.32 12.66
N TYR A 109 -14.70 9.73 13.41
CA TYR A 109 -15.78 8.91 12.82
C TYR A 109 -16.59 9.69 11.79
N GLY A 110 -16.98 10.93 12.11
CA GLY A 110 -17.74 11.78 11.19
C GLY A 110 -16.97 12.07 9.90
N MET A 111 -15.66 12.31 9.99
CA MET A 111 -14.82 12.54 8.81
C MET A 111 -14.73 11.29 7.93
N VAL A 112 -14.46 10.12 8.52
CA VAL A 112 -14.41 8.84 7.78
C VAL A 112 -15.74 8.53 7.12
N VAL A 113 -16.85 8.57 7.88
CA VAL A 113 -18.20 8.28 7.38
C VAL A 113 -18.58 9.24 6.24
N THR A 114 -18.35 10.54 6.42
CA THR A 114 -18.74 11.53 5.40
C THR A 114 -17.97 11.34 4.09
N ALA A 115 -16.68 11.01 4.15
CA ALA A 115 -15.89 10.73 2.96
C ALA A 115 -16.40 9.47 2.21
N LEU A 116 -16.75 8.41 2.94
CA LEU A 116 -17.27 7.16 2.36
C LEU A 116 -18.69 7.29 1.80
N MET A 117 -19.50 8.19 2.35
CA MET A 117 -20.90 8.41 1.94
C MET A 117 -21.06 9.40 0.79
N ALA A 118 -19.97 10.03 0.35
CA ALA A 118 -19.98 10.94 -0.78
C ALA A 118 -20.54 10.25 -2.04
N GLY A 119 -21.47 10.92 -2.72
CA GLY A 119 -22.21 10.36 -3.87
C GLY A 119 -23.60 9.87 -3.52
N HIS A 120 -23.81 9.33 -2.30
CA HIS A 120 -25.15 9.25 -1.71
C HIS A 120 -25.54 10.59 -1.10
N ASP A 121 -24.67 11.16 -0.26
CA ASP A 121 -24.84 12.52 0.25
C ASP A 121 -24.23 13.55 -0.72
N PRO A 122 -25.04 14.40 -1.36
CA PRO A 122 -24.54 15.46 -2.24
C PRO A 122 -23.76 16.54 -1.48
N ASP A 123 -23.99 16.70 -0.16
CA ASP A 123 -23.33 17.71 0.66
C ASP A 123 -22.06 17.18 1.34
N ALA A 124 -21.69 15.92 1.10
CA ALA A 124 -20.60 15.24 1.80
C ALA A 124 -19.29 16.05 1.83
N ARG A 125 -18.89 16.66 0.70
CA ARG A 125 -17.66 17.46 0.65
C ARG A 125 -17.75 18.70 1.54
N ALA A 126 -18.87 19.41 1.50
CA ALA A 126 -19.06 20.63 2.30
C ALA A 126 -19.09 20.31 3.79
N ILE A 127 -19.73 19.21 4.16
CA ILE A 127 -19.77 18.68 5.54
C ILE A 127 -18.37 18.28 5.97
N PHE A 128 -17.66 17.48 5.17
CA PHE A 128 -16.30 17.03 5.48
C PHE A 128 -15.35 18.21 5.69
N ASP A 129 -15.37 19.19 4.79
CA ASP A 129 -14.54 20.37 4.92
C ASP A 129 -14.86 21.16 6.19
N GLY A 130 -16.13 21.19 6.62
CA GLY A 130 -16.51 21.86 7.85
C GLY A 130 -16.21 21.07 9.12
N LEU A 131 -16.26 19.74 9.06
CA LEU A 131 -15.71 18.87 10.11
C LEU A 131 -14.20 19.11 10.27
N TYR A 132 -13.48 19.23 9.16
CA TYR A 132 -12.04 19.51 9.18
C TYR A 132 -11.71 20.93 9.67
N ARG A 133 -12.49 21.95 9.30
CA ARG A 133 -12.33 23.30 9.87
C ARG A 133 -12.54 23.29 11.39
N TYR A 134 -13.49 22.51 11.89
CA TYR A 134 -13.66 22.33 13.33
C TYR A 134 -12.43 21.69 13.97
N VAL A 135 -11.82 20.66 13.35
CA VAL A 135 -10.54 20.09 13.82
C VAL A 135 -9.45 21.16 13.93
N LEU A 136 -9.32 22.03 12.90
CA LEU A 136 -8.32 23.09 12.88
C LEU A 136 -8.52 24.15 13.97
N ASP A 137 -9.76 24.40 14.39
CA ASP A 137 -10.09 25.38 15.42
C ASP A 137 -9.82 24.85 16.85
N HIS A 138 -9.65 23.53 17.02
CA HIS A 138 -9.46 22.88 18.31
C HIS A 138 -8.16 22.08 18.38
N PRO A 139 -6.98 22.71 18.18
CA PRO A 139 -5.71 22.01 18.26
C PRO A 139 -5.35 21.62 19.69
N SER A 140 -4.68 20.48 19.85
CA SER A 140 -4.09 20.09 21.13
C SER A 140 -3.04 21.08 21.63
N SER A 141 -3.05 21.38 22.92
CA SER A 141 -2.10 22.29 23.57
C SER A 141 -0.76 21.64 23.91
N SER A 142 -0.70 20.30 24.01
CA SER A 142 0.53 19.55 24.33
C SER A 142 1.61 19.73 23.25
N GLN A 143 1.23 20.20 22.07
CA GLN A 143 2.11 20.35 20.90
C GLN A 143 2.62 21.77 20.73
N ALA A 144 3.92 21.92 20.48
CA ALA A 144 4.51 23.21 20.13
C ALA A 144 3.94 23.77 18.81
N PRO A 145 3.85 25.11 18.65
CA PRO A 145 3.50 25.73 17.37
C PRO A 145 4.42 25.28 16.23
N GLY A 146 3.87 25.12 15.04
CA GLY A 146 4.62 24.80 13.83
C GLY A 146 3.71 24.68 12.62
N PRO A 147 4.25 24.39 11.42
CA PRO A 147 3.44 24.21 10.22
C PRO A 147 2.55 22.97 10.32
N GLY A 148 1.41 23.01 9.61
CA GLY A 148 0.45 21.90 9.51
C GLY A 148 -0.52 21.79 10.69
N PRO A 149 -1.61 21.00 10.53
CA PRO A 149 -2.56 20.72 11.60
C PRO A 149 -1.86 20.02 12.77
N LYS A 150 -2.27 20.36 13.99
CA LYS A 150 -1.95 19.59 15.20
C LYS A 150 -2.99 18.48 15.39
N PRO A 151 -2.68 17.44 16.20
CA PRO A 151 -3.70 16.60 16.81
C PRO A 151 -4.82 17.45 17.43
N MET A 152 -6.03 16.93 17.44
CA MET A 152 -7.21 17.61 17.94
C MET A 152 -7.30 17.51 19.46
N ALA A 153 -7.68 18.59 20.13
CA ALA A 153 -8.07 18.55 21.53
C ALA A 153 -9.22 17.54 21.70
N TRP A 154 -9.07 16.60 22.63
CA TRP A 154 -9.92 15.40 22.63
C TRP A 154 -11.37 15.64 23.02
N ASN A 155 -11.69 16.81 23.61
CA ASN A 155 -13.06 17.17 23.97
C ASN A 155 -13.38 18.67 23.83
N GLN A 156 -14.65 18.97 23.57
CA GLN A 156 -15.22 20.32 23.62
C GLN A 156 -16.63 20.31 24.21
N GLY A 157 -17.02 21.42 24.84
CA GLY A 157 -18.37 21.69 25.32
C GLY A 157 -19.24 22.43 24.31
N ALA A 158 -20.48 22.73 24.71
CA ALA A 158 -21.44 23.45 23.86
C ALA A 158 -21.00 24.87 23.48
N ASP A 159 -20.05 25.45 24.23
CA ASP A 159 -19.43 26.74 23.94
C ASP A 159 -18.20 26.64 23.02
N CYS A 160 -17.90 25.44 22.51
CA CYS A 160 -16.78 25.16 21.62
C CYS A 160 -15.42 25.39 22.28
N THR A 161 -15.34 25.24 23.60
CA THR A 161 -14.08 25.24 24.35
C THR A 161 -13.87 23.89 25.03
N SER A 162 -12.64 23.53 25.37
CA SER A 162 -12.36 22.30 26.10
C SER A 162 -12.72 22.45 27.58
N PRO A 163 -13.69 21.68 28.12
CA PRO A 163 -14.03 21.73 29.54
C PRO A 163 -12.81 21.53 30.43
N ALA A 164 -12.74 22.32 31.51
CA ALA A 164 -11.63 22.36 32.46
C ALA A 164 -10.24 22.69 31.85
N GLY A 165 -10.19 23.19 30.61
CA GLY A 165 -8.93 23.45 29.91
C GLY A 165 -8.14 22.18 29.58
N ASN A 166 -8.81 21.01 29.55
CA ASN A 166 -8.18 19.76 29.18
C ASN A 166 -8.21 19.59 27.65
N ASP A 167 -7.17 20.11 27.01
CA ASP A 167 -7.02 20.24 25.57
C ASP A 167 -5.83 19.43 25.03
N SER A 168 -5.49 18.30 25.66
CA SER A 168 -4.59 17.30 25.07
C SER A 168 -5.30 16.47 23.98
N SER A 169 -4.58 15.59 23.29
CA SER A 169 -5.16 14.72 22.25
C SER A 169 -5.60 13.34 22.74
N ALA A 170 -6.31 12.61 21.87
CA ALA A 170 -6.63 11.19 22.03
C ALA A 170 -6.37 10.47 20.70
N THR A 171 -5.44 9.52 20.73
CA THR A 171 -4.80 8.96 19.53
C THR A 171 -5.79 8.37 18.53
N ASP A 172 -6.83 7.66 18.97
CA ASP A 172 -7.83 7.07 18.07
C ASP A 172 -8.58 8.11 17.24
N GLY A 173 -8.96 9.24 17.85
CA GLY A 173 -9.59 10.35 17.13
C GLY A 173 -8.66 10.91 16.04
N ASP A 174 -7.39 11.13 16.37
CA ASP A 174 -6.41 11.67 15.44
C ASP A 174 -6.05 10.70 14.30
N LEU A 175 -6.02 9.39 14.60
CA LEU A 175 -5.86 8.34 13.60
C LEU A 175 -7.02 8.34 12.59
N ASP A 176 -8.29 8.37 13.05
CA ASP A 176 -9.45 8.41 12.15
C ASP A 176 -9.53 9.76 11.39
N ILE A 177 -9.15 10.90 12.00
CA ILE A 177 -9.06 12.20 11.31
C ILE A 177 -8.03 12.12 10.15
N ALA A 178 -6.83 11.60 10.43
CA ALA A 178 -5.79 11.46 9.41
C ALA A 178 -6.22 10.51 8.28
N PHE A 179 -6.88 9.40 8.62
CA PHE A 179 -7.42 8.46 7.63
C PHE A 179 -8.55 9.10 6.80
N GLY A 180 -9.45 9.84 7.44
CA GLY A 180 -10.50 10.61 6.78
C GLY A 180 -9.96 11.62 5.77
N LEU A 181 -8.86 12.32 6.09
CA LEU A 181 -8.19 13.23 5.14
C LEU A 181 -7.64 12.48 3.92
N LEU A 182 -7.08 11.29 4.09
CA LEU A 182 -6.61 10.46 2.97
C LEU A 182 -7.78 9.93 2.12
N LEU A 183 -8.90 9.57 2.74
CA LEU A 183 -10.13 9.23 2.01
C LEU A 183 -10.62 10.44 1.20
N ALA A 184 -10.63 11.64 1.78
CA ALA A 184 -11.02 12.88 1.11
C ALA A 184 -10.11 13.23 -0.08
N ASP A 185 -8.80 13.03 0.04
CA ASP A 185 -7.87 13.16 -1.10
C ASP A 185 -8.24 12.20 -2.23
N THR A 186 -8.51 10.94 -1.90
CA THR A 186 -8.95 9.94 -2.89
C THR A 186 -10.29 10.31 -3.52
N GLN A 187 -11.19 10.91 -2.75
CA GLN A 187 -12.56 11.21 -3.16
C GLN A 187 -12.64 12.44 -4.06
N TRP A 188 -11.99 13.53 -3.65
CA TRP A 188 -12.16 14.86 -4.24
C TRP A 188 -10.86 15.49 -4.74
N GLY A 189 -9.71 14.87 -4.48
CA GLY A 189 -8.39 15.41 -4.79
C GLY A 189 -8.01 16.61 -3.91
N SER A 190 -6.71 16.90 -3.86
CA SER A 190 -6.14 17.96 -3.01
C SER A 190 -5.86 19.30 -3.72
N ALA A 191 -6.34 19.49 -4.94
CA ALA A 191 -6.17 20.74 -5.70
C ALA A 191 -7.20 21.83 -5.34
N GLY A 192 -8.13 21.54 -4.42
CA GLY A 192 -9.22 22.43 -4.03
C GLY A 192 -8.86 23.39 -2.89
N ALA A 193 -9.88 23.89 -2.19
CA ALA A 193 -9.70 24.80 -1.05
C ALA A 193 -9.00 24.15 0.16
N VAL A 194 -9.02 22.82 0.24
CA VAL A 194 -8.33 22.03 1.26
C VAL A 194 -7.36 21.10 0.54
N ASP A 195 -6.08 21.19 0.90
CA ASP A 195 -5.05 20.22 0.52
C ASP A 195 -5.13 19.03 1.49
N TYR A 196 -6.04 18.08 1.22
CA TYR A 196 -6.30 16.95 2.11
C TYR A 196 -5.06 16.06 2.30
N ALA A 197 -4.32 15.79 1.21
CA ALA A 197 -3.12 14.96 1.24
C ALA A 197 -1.97 15.63 2.02
N GLY A 198 -1.75 16.93 1.82
CA GLY A 198 -0.79 17.72 2.59
C GLY A 198 -1.16 17.78 4.07
N ALA A 199 -2.44 18.03 4.37
CA ALA A 199 -2.97 18.02 5.73
C ALA A 199 -2.76 16.67 6.43
N ALA A 200 -3.10 15.57 5.76
CA ALA A 200 -2.92 14.22 6.30
C ALA A 200 -1.45 13.92 6.60
N ARG A 201 -0.53 14.18 5.66
CA ARG A 201 0.91 13.94 5.87
C ARG A 201 1.49 14.78 7.00
N ALA A 202 1.06 16.03 7.11
CA ALA A 202 1.50 16.92 8.18
C ALA A 202 0.98 16.46 9.55
N LEU A 203 -0.29 16.04 9.62
CA LEU A 203 -0.88 15.48 10.84
C LEU A 203 -0.18 14.17 11.25
N LEU A 204 0.00 13.25 10.30
CA LEU A 204 0.70 11.96 10.53
C LEU A 204 2.13 12.16 11.05
N THR A 205 2.83 13.18 10.55
CA THR A 205 4.16 13.53 11.08
C THR A 205 4.11 13.87 12.58
N ARG A 206 3.07 14.58 13.02
CA ARG A 206 2.88 14.92 14.44
C ARG A 206 2.40 13.75 15.26
N ILE A 207 1.41 12.99 14.79
CA ILE A 207 0.91 11.77 15.44
C ILE A 207 2.09 10.82 15.70
N LYS A 208 2.91 10.52 14.68
CA LYS A 208 4.11 9.68 14.84
C LYS A 208 5.06 10.22 15.92
N ALA A 209 5.24 11.54 16.00
CA ALA A 209 6.18 12.16 16.92
C ALA A 209 5.71 12.17 18.38
N THR A 210 4.39 12.23 18.63
CA THR A 210 3.86 12.47 19.99
C THR A 210 2.97 11.37 20.52
N GLU A 211 2.22 10.70 19.64
CA GLU A 211 1.19 9.71 19.98
C GLU A 211 1.64 8.28 19.72
N PHE A 212 2.88 8.08 19.29
CA PHE A 212 3.48 6.76 19.19
C PHE A 212 4.73 6.66 20.06
N ASP A 213 4.92 5.50 20.65
CA ASP A 213 6.16 5.19 21.33
C ASP A 213 7.23 4.76 20.31
N ALA A 214 8.41 5.38 20.42
CA ALA A 214 9.49 5.19 19.46
C ALA A 214 10.25 3.86 19.67
N GLU A 215 10.06 3.17 20.78
CA GLU A 215 10.68 1.88 21.08
C GLU A 215 9.77 0.74 20.64
N THR A 216 8.53 0.76 21.10
CA THR A 216 7.56 -0.33 20.83
C THR A 216 6.89 -0.20 19.46
N ARG A 217 6.91 0.99 18.84
CA ARG A 217 6.15 1.33 17.62
C ARG A 217 4.62 1.25 17.80
N LEU A 218 4.14 1.22 19.04
CA LEU A 218 2.71 1.14 19.36
C LEU A 218 2.12 2.53 19.67
N PRO A 219 0.81 2.71 19.46
CA PRO A 219 0.12 3.96 19.79
C PRO A 219 0.08 4.16 21.32
N LYS A 220 0.37 5.37 21.76
CA LYS A 220 0.09 5.86 23.11
C LYS A 220 -1.39 6.21 23.24
N LEU A 221 -1.85 6.50 24.45
CA LEU A 221 -3.24 6.90 24.73
C LEU A 221 -3.60 8.32 24.23
N GLY A 222 -2.59 9.15 24.01
CA GLY A 222 -2.70 10.52 23.51
C GLY A 222 -1.35 11.24 23.66
N ASP A 223 -1.27 12.49 23.20
CA ASP A 223 -0.02 13.27 23.22
C ASP A 223 0.41 13.75 24.61
N TRP A 224 -0.46 13.58 25.62
CA TRP A 224 -0.18 13.85 27.03
C TRP A 224 0.66 12.75 27.70
N VAL A 225 0.83 11.60 27.04
CA VAL A 225 1.59 10.46 27.57
C VAL A 225 3.09 10.73 27.51
N GLY A 226 3.67 11.05 28.67
CA GLY A 226 5.12 11.16 28.91
C GLY A 226 5.76 9.86 29.43
N ASP A 227 6.94 9.97 30.05
CA ASP A 227 7.74 8.83 30.56
C ASP A 227 7.21 8.13 31.82
N GLY A 228 5.95 8.39 32.19
CA GLY A 228 5.33 7.85 33.40
C GLY A 228 4.68 6.48 33.19
N VAL A 229 3.75 6.13 34.09
CA VAL A 229 3.01 4.85 34.11
C VAL A 229 2.21 4.55 32.85
N TYR A 230 1.96 5.57 32.01
CA TYR A 230 1.22 5.46 30.77
C TYR A 230 2.11 5.25 29.53
N ARG A 231 3.45 5.36 29.63
CA ARG A 231 4.35 5.31 28.46
C ARG A 231 4.17 4.06 27.61
N PHE A 232 4.08 2.90 28.26
CA PHE A 232 3.87 1.60 27.62
C PHE A 232 2.44 1.09 27.84
N GLY A 233 1.51 2.03 27.96
CA GLY A 233 0.07 1.80 27.98
C GLY A 233 -0.50 1.93 26.57
N VAL A 234 -1.27 0.95 26.15
CA VAL A 234 -1.94 0.91 24.84
C VAL A 234 -3.42 0.66 25.05
N ARG A 235 -4.27 1.43 24.39
CA ARG A 235 -5.70 1.11 24.28
C ARG A 235 -5.89 0.17 23.10
N SER A 236 -6.47 -1.00 23.31
CA SER A 236 -6.47 -2.06 22.28
C SER A 236 -7.22 -1.67 21.01
N SER A 237 -8.24 -0.81 21.13
CA SER A 237 -9.01 -0.29 19.99
C SER A 237 -8.22 0.62 19.05
N ASP A 238 -7.06 1.12 19.49
CA ASP A 238 -6.19 2.02 18.72
C ASP A 238 -5.22 1.23 17.83
N LEU A 239 -5.20 -0.09 17.99
CA LEU A 239 -4.52 -1.01 17.09
C LEU A 239 -5.33 -1.10 15.79
N MET A 240 -5.03 -0.20 14.85
CA MET A 240 -5.75 -0.03 13.57
C MET A 240 -4.85 -0.38 12.36
N PRO A 241 -4.55 -1.66 12.09
CA PRO A 241 -3.56 -2.04 11.08
C PRO A 241 -3.89 -1.57 9.66
N ASP A 242 -5.17 -1.49 9.29
CA ASP A 242 -5.62 -0.95 8.01
C ASP A 242 -5.26 0.53 7.83
N HIS A 243 -5.42 1.32 8.90
CA HIS A 243 -5.03 2.73 8.91
C HIS A 243 -3.51 2.87 8.79
N PHE A 244 -2.75 2.10 9.56
CA PHE A 244 -1.28 2.15 9.51
C PHE A 244 -0.74 1.76 8.12
N VAL A 245 -1.34 0.77 7.47
CA VAL A 245 -0.98 0.43 6.08
C VAL A 245 -1.34 1.56 5.11
N ALA A 246 -2.50 2.20 5.28
CA ALA A 246 -2.85 3.39 4.49
C ALA A 246 -1.87 4.55 4.72
N PHE A 247 -1.38 4.74 5.94
CA PHE A 247 -0.41 5.78 6.27
C PHE A 247 0.96 5.50 5.68
N GLU A 248 1.45 4.26 5.73
CA GLU A 248 2.67 3.86 5.02
C GLU A 248 2.54 4.16 3.53
N ASN A 249 1.41 3.80 2.92
CA ASN A 249 1.15 4.05 1.51
C ASN A 249 1.12 5.54 1.16
N ALA A 250 0.53 6.38 2.02
CA ALA A 250 0.38 7.82 1.78
C ALA A 250 1.65 8.64 2.05
N THR A 251 2.51 8.16 2.95
CA THR A 251 3.71 8.88 3.39
C THR A 251 5.00 8.31 2.81
N GLY A 252 5.01 7.03 2.42
CA GLY A 252 6.23 6.28 2.11
C GLY A 252 7.11 6.01 3.34
N ASP A 253 6.62 6.29 4.56
CA ASP A 253 7.36 6.13 5.81
C ASP A 253 7.18 4.70 6.36
N PRO A 254 8.25 3.86 6.38
CA PRO A 254 8.15 2.47 6.82
C PRO A 254 7.83 2.31 8.31
N PHE A 255 7.86 3.40 9.09
CA PHE A 255 7.40 3.41 10.48
C PHE A 255 5.98 2.87 10.61
N TRP A 256 5.07 3.25 9.72
CA TRP A 256 3.67 2.84 9.82
C TRP A 256 3.49 1.35 9.53
N GLY A 257 4.27 0.79 8.59
CA GLY A 257 4.33 -0.65 8.39
C GLY A 257 4.89 -1.41 9.60
N GLN A 258 5.84 -0.81 10.33
CA GLN A 258 6.33 -1.36 11.61
C GLN A 258 5.25 -1.30 12.69
N ALA A 259 4.51 -0.20 12.79
CA ALA A 259 3.40 -0.06 13.73
C ALA A 259 2.28 -1.08 13.46
N ALA A 260 1.94 -1.34 12.20
CA ALA A 260 0.99 -2.38 11.81
C ALA A 260 1.44 -3.78 12.26
N ARG A 261 2.72 -4.12 12.07
CA ARG A 261 3.29 -5.40 12.51
C ARG A 261 3.31 -5.52 14.03
N ALA A 262 3.82 -4.52 14.74
CA ALA A 262 3.85 -4.50 16.21
C ALA A 262 2.45 -4.64 16.81
N SER A 263 1.45 -3.99 16.20
CA SER A 263 0.04 -4.13 16.60
C SER A 263 -0.46 -5.56 16.46
N GLY A 264 -0.17 -6.22 15.33
CA GLY A 264 -0.53 -7.62 15.11
C GLY A 264 0.15 -8.59 16.08
N GLU A 265 1.44 -8.38 16.35
CA GLU A 265 2.23 -9.18 17.31
C GLU A 265 1.69 -9.02 18.74
N LEU A 266 1.31 -7.80 19.13
CA LEU A 266 0.70 -7.55 20.44
C LEU A 266 -0.66 -8.25 20.58
N VAL A 267 -1.51 -8.17 19.54
CA VAL A 267 -2.80 -8.86 19.52
C VAL A 267 -2.60 -10.37 19.66
N ASP A 268 -1.70 -10.98 18.89
CA ASP A 268 -1.44 -12.42 18.96
C ASP A 268 -0.89 -12.84 20.34
N THR A 269 -0.01 -12.02 20.93
CA THR A 269 0.53 -12.23 22.28
C THR A 269 -0.58 -12.27 23.31
N LEU A 270 -1.48 -11.29 23.32
CA LEU A 270 -2.58 -11.25 24.30
C LEU A 270 -3.65 -12.31 24.04
N GLN A 271 -3.99 -12.58 22.78
CA GLN A 271 -4.91 -13.67 22.45
C GLN A 271 -4.33 -15.03 22.87
N SER A 272 -3.03 -15.25 22.76
CA SER A 272 -2.41 -16.51 23.13
C SER A 272 -2.17 -16.64 24.64
N GLY A 273 -1.84 -15.53 25.31
CA GLY A 273 -1.49 -15.52 26.74
C GLY A 273 -2.67 -15.27 27.67
N SER A 274 -3.44 -14.21 27.42
CA SER A 274 -4.48 -13.71 28.34
C SER A 274 -5.90 -14.12 27.96
N ALA A 275 -6.15 -14.46 26.69
CA ALA A 275 -7.47 -14.80 26.18
C ALA A 275 -7.46 -16.01 25.23
N PRO A 276 -6.80 -17.15 25.55
CA PRO A 276 -6.60 -18.26 24.61
C PRO A 276 -7.91 -18.89 24.08
N ASP A 277 -8.96 -18.87 24.89
CA ASP A 277 -10.25 -19.48 24.55
C ASP A 277 -11.19 -18.52 23.80
N THR A 278 -11.06 -17.22 24.04
CA THR A 278 -12.00 -16.21 23.54
C THR A 278 -11.42 -15.38 22.39
N GLY A 279 -10.11 -15.17 22.40
CA GLY A 279 -9.42 -14.21 21.53
C GLY A 279 -9.77 -12.76 21.84
N LEU A 280 -10.47 -12.46 22.94
CA LEU A 280 -10.81 -11.09 23.30
C LEU A 280 -9.58 -10.29 23.73
N LEU A 281 -9.66 -8.97 23.57
CA LEU A 281 -8.63 -8.02 23.98
C LEU A 281 -9.19 -7.15 25.11
N PRO A 282 -8.36 -6.72 26.08
CA PRO A 282 -8.79 -5.81 27.14
C PRO A 282 -8.94 -4.38 26.62
N ASP A 283 -9.68 -3.51 27.31
CA ASP A 283 -9.76 -2.08 26.99
C ASP A 283 -8.36 -1.46 26.95
N PHE A 284 -7.56 -1.71 27.98
CA PHE A 284 -6.19 -1.22 28.10
C PHE A 284 -5.19 -2.36 28.34
N ILE A 285 -3.98 -2.14 27.82
CA ILE A 285 -2.83 -3.02 27.87
C ILE A 285 -1.69 -2.26 28.52
N VAL A 286 -0.92 -2.90 29.39
CA VAL A 286 0.28 -2.33 30.02
C VAL A 286 1.50 -3.21 29.79
N GLY A 287 2.70 -2.64 29.94
CA GLY A 287 3.96 -3.38 29.88
C GLY A 287 4.33 -3.82 28.46
N THR A 288 3.90 -3.09 27.43
CA THR A 288 4.08 -3.48 26.02
C THR A 288 5.54 -3.47 25.54
N ASP A 289 6.46 -2.95 26.33
CA ASP A 289 7.91 -2.98 26.11
C ASP A 289 8.55 -4.31 26.51
N SER A 290 7.86 -5.13 27.31
CA SER A 290 8.45 -6.32 27.93
C SER A 290 7.45 -7.48 28.08
N ASP A 291 6.51 -7.36 29.00
CA ASP A 291 5.49 -8.37 29.35
C ASP A 291 4.08 -7.78 29.16
N PRO A 292 3.58 -7.75 27.92
CA PRO A 292 2.28 -7.16 27.63
C PRO A 292 1.16 -7.94 28.32
N ARG A 293 0.30 -7.23 29.06
CA ARG A 293 -0.81 -7.83 29.80
C ARG A 293 -2.00 -6.88 29.95
N PRO A 294 -3.19 -7.40 30.27
CA PRO A 294 -4.34 -6.57 30.59
C PRO A 294 -4.02 -5.56 31.70
N ALA A 295 -4.50 -4.34 31.53
CA ALA A 295 -4.32 -3.28 32.51
C ALA A 295 -4.99 -3.66 33.84
N PRO A 296 -4.45 -3.19 34.98
CA PRO A 296 -5.14 -3.34 36.26
C PRO A 296 -6.46 -2.56 36.26
N SER A 297 -7.36 -2.95 37.17
CA SER A 297 -8.59 -2.22 37.45
C SER A 297 -8.30 -0.74 37.77
N GLN A 298 -9.10 0.18 37.24
CA GLN A 298 -8.93 1.63 37.41
C GLN A 298 -7.56 2.14 36.95
N TYR A 299 -7.05 1.58 35.85
CA TYR A 299 -5.84 2.08 35.22
C TYR A 299 -6.05 3.48 34.63
N LEU A 300 -7.19 3.69 33.97
CA LEU A 300 -7.57 4.98 33.40
C LEU A 300 -9.07 5.29 33.55
N GLU A 301 -9.97 4.35 33.27
CA GLU A 301 -11.39 4.70 33.05
C GLU A 301 -12.35 4.00 34.01
N SER A 302 -12.11 2.73 34.32
CA SER A 302 -13.13 1.90 34.95
C SER A 302 -12.55 0.71 35.74
N PRO A 303 -13.37 0.02 36.56
CA PRO A 303 -12.94 -1.22 37.18
C PRO A 303 -12.60 -2.33 36.18
N ASP A 304 -13.12 -2.23 34.96
CA ASP A 304 -13.08 -3.25 33.91
C ASP A 304 -12.03 -2.95 32.81
N ASP A 305 -11.07 -2.05 33.07
CA ASP A 305 -10.02 -1.65 32.13
C ASP A 305 -9.18 -2.82 31.57
N GLY A 306 -9.09 -3.91 32.33
CA GLY A 306 -8.43 -5.16 31.94
C GLY A 306 -9.34 -6.18 31.24
N ALA A 307 -10.58 -5.83 30.94
CA ALA A 307 -11.59 -6.71 30.34
C ALA A 307 -12.00 -6.20 28.94
N TYR A 308 -12.77 -7.01 28.20
CA TYR A 308 -13.35 -6.59 26.92
C TYR A 308 -14.55 -5.68 27.19
N GLY A 309 -14.30 -4.38 27.23
CA GLY A 309 -15.26 -3.34 27.61
C GLY A 309 -15.61 -2.40 26.46
N TRP A 310 -15.98 -1.16 26.83
CA TRP A 310 -16.50 -0.16 25.89
C TRP A 310 -15.43 0.34 24.92
N ASN A 311 -14.14 0.26 25.25
CA ASN A 311 -13.08 0.55 24.29
C ASN A 311 -12.83 -0.65 23.37
N ALA A 312 -12.55 -1.82 23.95
CA ALA A 312 -12.14 -3.03 23.23
C ALA A 312 -13.23 -3.56 22.30
N THR A 313 -14.49 -3.19 22.50
CA THR A 313 -15.57 -3.55 21.59
C THR A 313 -15.31 -3.15 20.12
N ARG A 314 -14.43 -2.17 19.87
CA ARG A 314 -14.04 -1.74 18.52
C ARG A 314 -13.04 -2.69 17.85
N VAL A 315 -12.29 -3.48 18.62
CA VAL A 315 -11.20 -4.35 18.13
C VAL A 315 -11.68 -5.35 17.06
N PRO A 316 -12.79 -6.09 17.25
CA PRO A 316 -13.30 -7.01 16.24
C PRO A 316 -13.54 -6.34 14.87
N TRP A 317 -14.04 -5.11 14.87
CA TRP A 317 -14.25 -4.32 13.66
C TRP A 317 -12.92 -3.90 13.02
N ARG A 318 -11.97 -3.36 13.80
CA ARG A 318 -10.65 -2.94 13.29
C ARG A 318 -9.87 -4.12 12.68
N LEU A 319 -9.91 -5.29 13.32
CA LEU A 319 -9.30 -6.51 12.80
C LEU A 319 -9.98 -7.00 11.51
N ALA A 320 -11.31 -6.97 11.47
CA ALA A 320 -12.06 -7.32 10.26
C ALA A 320 -11.76 -6.36 9.10
N ALA A 321 -11.67 -5.05 9.37
CA ALA A 321 -11.29 -4.05 8.39
C ALA A 321 -9.89 -4.33 7.82
N ALA A 322 -8.89 -4.59 8.66
CA ALA A 322 -7.54 -4.97 8.22
C ALA A 322 -7.52 -6.27 7.40
N ALA A 323 -8.26 -7.30 7.83
CA ALA A 323 -8.35 -8.55 7.07
C ALA A 323 -8.97 -8.35 5.69
N GLN A 324 -10.00 -7.50 5.58
CA GLN A 324 -10.75 -7.28 4.35
C GLN A 324 -10.10 -6.30 3.38
N LEU A 325 -9.59 -5.19 3.90
CA LEU A 325 -9.13 -4.07 3.10
C LEU A 325 -7.65 -4.20 2.72
N VAL A 326 -6.84 -4.82 3.58
CA VAL A 326 -5.40 -5.03 3.36
C VAL A 326 -5.07 -6.47 3.00
N GLY A 327 -5.85 -7.44 3.46
CA GLY A 327 -5.49 -8.87 3.36
C GLY A 327 -4.46 -9.30 4.41
N ALA A 328 -4.42 -8.63 5.57
CA ALA A 328 -3.48 -8.95 6.64
C ALA A 328 -3.78 -10.33 7.26
N ALA A 329 -2.97 -11.34 6.94
CA ALA A 329 -3.14 -12.72 7.44
C ALA A 329 -3.21 -12.83 8.97
N PRO A 330 -2.41 -12.08 9.77
CA PRO A 330 -2.56 -12.08 11.23
C PRO A 330 -3.94 -11.57 11.68
N SER A 331 -4.44 -10.48 11.10
CA SER A 331 -5.76 -9.92 11.44
C SER A 331 -6.89 -10.89 11.10
N TRP A 332 -6.76 -11.66 10.01
CA TRP A 332 -7.71 -12.74 9.69
C TRP A 332 -7.78 -13.78 10.82
N ALA A 333 -6.62 -14.26 11.29
CA ALA A 333 -6.57 -15.28 12.33
C ALA A 333 -7.15 -14.77 13.67
N SER A 334 -6.83 -13.53 14.04
CA SER A 334 -7.32 -12.92 15.27
C SER A 334 -8.82 -12.65 15.25
N ALA A 335 -9.36 -12.10 14.15
CA ALA A 335 -10.80 -11.94 13.99
C ALA A 335 -11.52 -13.30 14.01
N ALA A 336 -10.95 -14.32 13.36
CA ALA A 336 -11.52 -15.66 13.34
C ALA A 336 -11.57 -16.32 14.73
N ARG A 337 -10.61 -16.04 15.64
CA ARG A 337 -10.66 -16.51 17.03
C ARG A 337 -11.85 -15.91 17.77
N ILE A 338 -11.99 -14.58 17.72
CA ILE A 338 -13.11 -13.85 18.35
C ILE A 338 -14.45 -14.34 17.82
N ALA A 339 -14.59 -14.45 16.49
CA ALA A 339 -15.85 -14.90 15.89
C ALA A 339 -16.23 -16.32 16.32
N ARG A 340 -15.27 -17.25 16.40
CA ARG A 340 -15.53 -18.63 16.86
C ARG A 340 -16.07 -18.64 18.29
N TRP A 341 -15.43 -17.90 19.19
CA TRP A 341 -15.90 -17.77 20.56
C TRP A 341 -17.28 -17.13 20.63
N ALA A 342 -17.50 -16.01 19.94
CA ALA A 342 -18.77 -15.29 19.97
C ALA A 342 -19.92 -16.18 19.48
N ILE A 343 -19.72 -16.93 18.38
CA ILE A 343 -20.71 -17.89 17.87
C ILE A 343 -20.97 -19.00 18.89
N ALA A 344 -19.94 -19.57 19.50
CA ALA A 344 -20.08 -20.65 20.47
C ALA A 344 -20.84 -20.20 21.73
N THR A 345 -20.45 -19.06 22.30
CA THR A 345 -21.04 -18.46 23.50
C THR A 345 -22.51 -18.08 23.30
N THR A 346 -22.87 -17.61 22.11
CA THR A 346 -24.23 -17.13 21.82
C THR A 346 -25.13 -18.19 21.16
N GLY A 347 -24.59 -19.35 20.79
CA GLY A 347 -25.27 -20.28 19.89
C GLY A 347 -25.57 -19.68 18.51
N GLY A 348 -24.86 -18.61 18.12
CA GLY A 348 -25.10 -17.84 16.91
C GLY A 348 -26.26 -16.83 16.99
N ASP A 349 -26.86 -16.61 18.16
CA ASP A 349 -27.92 -15.62 18.37
C ASP A 349 -27.35 -14.23 18.76
N PRO A 350 -27.46 -13.20 17.93
CA PRO A 350 -27.00 -11.85 18.25
C PRO A 350 -27.62 -11.26 19.52
N ALA A 351 -28.83 -11.67 19.91
CA ALA A 351 -29.48 -11.20 21.14
C ALA A 351 -28.84 -11.76 22.41
N ALA A 352 -28.05 -12.83 22.30
CA ALA A 352 -27.28 -13.40 23.40
C ALA A 352 -25.93 -12.70 23.62
N VAL A 353 -25.54 -11.74 22.76
CA VAL A 353 -24.39 -10.86 23.02
C VAL A 353 -24.67 -9.99 24.25
N ARG A 354 -23.64 -9.69 25.04
CA ARG A 354 -23.70 -8.85 26.24
C ARG A 354 -22.79 -7.65 26.11
N ALA A 355 -23.14 -6.57 26.82
CA ALA A 355 -22.37 -5.35 26.87
C ALA A 355 -21.14 -5.51 27.78
N GLY A 356 -20.14 -6.24 27.29
CA GLY A 356 -18.85 -6.46 27.93
C GLY A 356 -18.64 -7.88 28.46
N TYR A 357 -17.38 -8.32 28.46
CA TYR A 357 -16.96 -9.65 28.88
C TYR A 357 -15.59 -9.61 29.58
N GLY A 358 -15.40 -10.45 30.59
CA GLY A 358 -14.07 -10.86 31.02
C GLY A 358 -13.33 -11.56 29.86
N LEU A 359 -12.00 -11.55 29.88
CA LEU A 359 -11.20 -12.20 28.82
C LEU A 359 -11.38 -13.72 28.78
N ASP A 360 -11.91 -14.32 29.85
CA ASP A 360 -12.35 -15.71 29.94
C ASP A 360 -13.74 -15.95 29.31
N GLY A 361 -14.44 -14.89 28.90
CA GLY A 361 -15.76 -14.93 28.28
C GLY A 361 -16.92 -14.78 29.26
N THR A 362 -16.66 -14.52 30.54
CA THR A 362 -17.72 -14.26 31.54
C THR A 362 -18.40 -12.90 31.26
N PRO A 363 -19.73 -12.81 31.10
CA PRO A 363 -20.40 -11.54 30.88
C PRO A 363 -20.21 -10.55 32.03
N LEU A 364 -19.93 -9.28 31.71
CA LEU A 364 -19.85 -8.18 32.69
C LEU A 364 -21.22 -7.51 32.92
N ALA A 365 -22.12 -7.65 31.95
CA ALA A 365 -23.48 -7.11 31.98
C ALA A 365 -24.51 -8.17 31.61
N ASP A 366 -25.75 -7.98 32.07
CA ASP A 366 -26.91 -8.83 31.74
C ASP A 366 -27.73 -8.32 30.55
N TYR A 367 -27.40 -7.14 30.01
CA TYR A 367 -28.01 -6.53 28.83
C TYR A 367 -27.12 -6.61 27.59
N SER A 368 -27.71 -6.40 26.41
CA SER A 368 -27.02 -6.33 25.11
C SER A 368 -26.96 -4.89 24.61
N ASP A 369 -25.93 -4.57 23.84
CA ASP A 369 -25.82 -3.30 23.12
C ASP A 369 -25.21 -3.55 21.74
N ILE A 370 -25.71 -2.82 20.73
CA ILE A 370 -25.25 -2.92 19.36
C ILE A 370 -23.80 -2.46 19.15
N ALA A 371 -23.25 -1.65 20.07
CA ALA A 371 -21.82 -1.36 20.14
C ALA A 371 -20.96 -2.62 20.30
N PHE A 372 -21.52 -3.70 20.85
CA PHE A 372 -20.87 -5.00 20.99
C PHE A 372 -21.30 -5.99 19.90
N THR A 373 -22.60 -6.05 19.60
CA THR A 373 -23.13 -6.97 18.59
C THR A 373 -22.58 -6.69 17.19
N ALA A 374 -22.46 -5.42 16.79
CA ALA A 374 -22.02 -5.08 15.44
C ALA A 374 -20.55 -5.46 15.19
N PRO A 375 -19.56 -5.06 16.02
CA PRO A 375 -18.17 -5.46 15.82
C PRO A 375 -17.95 -6.97 15.91
N LEU A 376 -18.59 -7.68 16.86
CA LEU A 376 -18.49 -9.14 16.94
C LEU A 376 -19.07 -9.83 15.69
N GLY A 377 -20.11 -9.24 15.09
CA GLY A 377 -20.60 -9.62 13.76
C GLY A 377 -19.53 -9.46 12.67
N ALA A 378 -18.87 -8.30 12.64
CA ALA A 378 -17.81 -7.98 11.69
C ALA A 378 -16.62 -8.95 11.76
N ALA A 379 -16.27 -9.47 12.94
CA ALA A 379 -15.21 -10.48 13.07
C ALA A 379 -15.46 -11.77 12.28
N GLY A 380 -16.73 -12.09 11.94
CA GLY A 380 -17.07 -13.21 11.07
C GLY A 380 -16.89 -12.93 9.57
N LEU A 381 -16.79 -11.66 9.18
CA LEU A 381 -16.72 -11.22 7.79
C LEU A 381 -15.56 -11.86 6.99
N PRO A 382 -14.34 -12.04 7.53
CA PRO A 382 -13.20 -12.61 6.80
C PRO A 382 -13.34 -14.06 6.34
N ASP A 383 -14.36 -14.80 6.77
CA ASP A 383 -14.49 -16.23 6.47
C ASP A 383 -15.95 -16.62 6.19
N HIS A 384 -16.22 -17.01 4.94
CA HIS A 384 -17.52 -17.39 4.42
C HIS A 384 -18.18 -18.53 5.22
N ALA A 385 -17.42 -19.39 5.89
CA ALA A 385 -18.03 -20.41 6.76
C ALA A 385 -18.74 -19.80 7.99
N ARG A 386 -18.60 -18.49 8.25
CA ARG A 386 -19.36 -17.72 9.24
C ARG A 386 -20.49 -16.87 8.63
N GLN A 387 -20.89 -17.14 7.38
CA GLN A 387 -21.95 -16.40 6.69
C GLN A 387 -23.27 -16.33 7.49
N SER A 388 -23.64 -17.40 8.20
CA SER A 388 -24.85 -17.42 9.05
C SER A 388 -24.77 -16.40 10.20
N TRP A 389 -23.61 -16.31 10.85
CA TRP A 389 -23.34 -15.34 11.91
C TRP A 389 -23.36 -13.89 11.40
N VAL A 390 -22.67 -13.63 10.29
CA VAL A 390 -22.68 -12.31 9.63
C VAL A 390 -24.09 -11.91 9.22
N THR A 391 -24.89 -12.86 8.71
CA THR A 391 -26.29 -12.62 8.33
C THR A 391 -27.17 -12.32 9.54
N ALA A 392 -27.02 -13.09 10.63
CA ALA A 392 -27.81 -12.91 11.85
C ALA A 392 -27.50 -11.56 12.49
N THR A 393 -26.22 -11.24 12.68
CA THR A 393 -25.78 -9.96 13.25
C THR A 393 -26.16 -8.78 12.38
N TRP A 394 -25.98 -8.85 11.05
CA TRP A 394 -26.46 -7.81 10.12
C TRP A 394 -27.97 -7.53 10.29
N ASN A 395 -28.78 -8.58 10.37
CA ASN A 395 -30.24 -8.44 10.56
C ASN A 395 -30.61 -7.85 11.92
N SER A 396 -29.89 -8.22 12.98
CA SER A 396 -30.07 -7.64 14.32
C SER A 396 -29.67 -6.16 14.35
N VAL A 397 -28.50 -5.84 13.81
CA VAL A 397 -27.93 -4.48 13.78
C VAL A 397 -28.81 -3.52 12.97
N ARG A 398 -29.26 -3.90 11.77
CA ARG A 398 -30.11 -3.04 10.94
C ARG A 398 -31.53 -2.82 11.50
N ALA A 399 -31.98 -3.71 12.38
CA ALA A 399 -33.32 -3.66 12.97
C ALA A 399 -33.33 -3.00 14.35
N ALA A 400 -32.16 -2.77 14.95
CA ALA A 400 -32.05 -2.22 16.28
C ALA A 400 -32.50 -0.73 16.30
N PRO A 401 -33.15 -0.29 17.39
CA PRO A 401 -33.51 1.12 17.56
C PRO A 401 -32.24 1.99 17.69
N ALA A 402 -32.38 3.31 17.57
CA ALA A 402 -31.30 4.24 17.89
C ALA A 402 -30.83 4.02 19.34
N ALA A 403 -29.52 4.00 19.54
CA ALA A 403 -28.86 3.63 20.79
C ALA A 403 -27.86 4.69 21.29
N GLY A 404 -27.95 5.92 20.75
CA GLY A 404 -27.08 7.03 21.12
C GLY A 404 -25.81 7.07 20.27
N TYR A 405 -25.07 8.17 20.38
CA TYR A 405 -23.95 8.51 19.50
C TYR A 405 -22.97 7.35 19.32
N TYR A 406 -22.48 6.77 20.43
CA TYR A 406 -21.40 5.79 20.36
C TYR A 406 -21.83 4.53 19.62
N SER A 407 -22.94 3.94 20.06
CA SER A 407 -23.47 2.71 19.48
C SER A 407 -23.91 2.90 18.03
N ASP A 408 -24.60 4.00 17.71
CA ASP A 408 -25.07 4.25 16.33
C ASP A 408 -23.92 4.62 15.37
N SER A 409 -22.85 5.25 15.86
CA SER A 409 -21.63 5.47 15.07
C SER A 409 -20.91 4.16 14.77
N LEU A 410 -20.75 3.26 15.76
CA LEU A 410 -20.15 1.94 15.55
C LEU A 410 -20.99 1.06 14.63
N ARG A 411 -22.33 1.11 14.76
CA ARG A 411 -23.26 0.48 13.82
C ARG A 411 -22.94 0.90 12.38
N LEU A 412 -22.87 2.21 12.14
CA LEU A 412 -22.67 2.74 10.80
C LEU A 412 -21.30 2.35 10.24
N GLN A 413 -20.23 2.48 11.02
CA GLN A 413 -18.87 2.08 10.64
C GLN A 413 -18.81 0.59 10.26
N VAL A 414 -19.43 -0.29 11.05
CA VAL A 414 -19.51 -1.73 10.75
C VAL A 414 -20.37 -2.00 9.53
N MET A 415 -21.49 -1.30 9.37
CA MET A 415 -22.37 -1.49 8.20
C MET A 415 -21.69 -1.06 6.90
N LEU A 416 -20.91 0.02 6.92
CA LEU A 416 -20.05 0.42 5.80
C LEU A 416 -19.07 -0.70 5.42
N LEU A 417 -18.43 -1.33 6.40
CA LEU A 417 -17.52 -2.44 6.14
C LEU A 417 -18.28 -3.68 5.61
N VAL A 418 -19.30 -4.16 6.32
CA VAL A 418 -20.01 -5.42 5.96
C VAL A 418 -20.73 -5.30 4.61
N SER A 419 -21.21 -4.10 4.25
CA SER A 419 -21.80 -3.83 2.93
C SER A 419 -20.79 -3.72 1.78
N GLY A 420 -19.48 -3.72 2.07
CA GLY A 420 -18.43 -3.55 1.08
C GLY A 420 -18.29 -2.10 0.59
N ASN A 421 -18.69 -1.12 1.41
CA ASN A 421 -18.59 0.31 1.11
C ASN A 421 -17.38 0.98 1.80
N SER A 422 -16.69 0.30 2.70
CA SER A 422 -15.37 0.73 3.18
C SER A 422 -14.27 0.40 2.16
N TRP A 423 -13.31 1.31 1.99
CA TRP A 423 -12.16 1.13 1.11
C TRP A 423 -10.94 1.84 1.67
N LEU A 424 -9.73 1.38 1.32
CA LEU A 424 -8.50 2.11 1.64
C LEU A 424 -8.32 3.31 0.71
N PRO A 425 -7.82 4.45 1.23
CA PRO A 425 -7.35 5.55 0.40
C PRO A 425 -6.49 5.04 -0.75
N ALA A 426 -6.71 5.58 -1.94
CA ALA A 426 -5.88 5.23 -3.08
C ALA A 426 -4.41 5.52 -2.74
N THR A 427 -3.53 4.59 -3.09
CA THR A 427 -2.09 4.80 -3.01
C THR A 427 -1.71 5.90 -3.98
N SER A 428 -1.73 7.15 -3.52
CA SER A 428 -0.87 8.18 -4.04
C SER A 428 0.30 8.30 -3.06
N PRO A 429 1.34 7.43 -3.13
CA PRO A 429 2.63 7.96 -2.77
C PRO A 429 2.81 9.21 -3.65
N ALA A 430 3.37 10.29 -3.09
CA ALA A 430 3.90 11.33 -3.95
C ALA A 430 4.76 10.62 -5.02
N PRO A 431 4.57 10.91 -6.31
CA PRO A 431 5.39 10.29 -7.33
C PRO A 431 6.86 10.51 -6.97
N ALA A 432 7.57 9.43 -6.60
CA ALA A 432 8.88 9.55 -5.99
C ALA A 432 9.92 8.91 -6.90
N VAL A 433 10.85 9.73 -7.42
CA VAL A 433 12.13 9.24 -7.90
C VAL A 433 13.05 9.05 -6.70
N THR A 434 13.55 7.83 -6.54
CA THR A 434 14.50 7.49 -5.47
C THR A 434 15.74 6.84 -6.07
N ARG A 435 16.89 6.97 -5.41
CA ARG A 435 18.14 6.38 -5.89
C ARG A 435 18.66 5.32 -4.94
N ILE A 436 19.09 4.19 -5.49
CA ILE A 436 19.92 3.19 -4.82
C ILE A 436 21.33 3.31 -5.40
N GLY A 437 22.19 4.04 -4.70
CA GLY A 437 23.59 4.25 -5.05
C GLY A 437 24.54 3.51 -4.11
N GLY A 438 25.82 3.50 -4.47
CA GLY A 438 26.90 2.92 -3.67
C GLY A 438 28.26 3.48 -4.11
N SER A 439 29.30 3.26 -3.31
CA SER A 439 30.67 3.66 -3.65
C SER A 439 31.19 2.98 -4.91
N ASP A 440 30.69 1.78 -5.20
CA ASP A 440 30.96 1.01 -6.39
C ASP A 440 29.79 0.06 -6.71
N ARG A 441 29.93 -0.72 -7.80
CA ARG A 441 28.94 -1.70 -8.26
C ARG A 441 28.62 -2.81 -7.24
N TYR A 442 29.56 -3.12 -6.36
CA TYR A 442 29.41 -4.18 -5.36
C TYR A 442 28.56 -3.67 -4.21
N ALA A 443 28.83 -2.45 -3.74
CA ALA A 443 27.98 -1.75 -2.77
C ALA A 443 26.57 -1.52 -3.32
N VAL A 444 26.41 -1.15 -4.60
CA VAL A 444 25.09 -1.05 -5.25
C VAL A 444 24.38 -2.41 -5.22
N SER A 445 25.04 -3.50 -5.60
CA SER A 445 24.41 -4.83 -5.58
C SER A 445 23.94 -5.25 -4.18
N ALA A 446 24.73 -4.96 -3.14
CA ALA A 446 24.37 -5.22 -1.76
C ALA A 446 23.18 -4.36 -1.31
N ALA A 447 23.19 -3.06 -1.63
CA ALA A 447 22.11 -2.15 -1.27
C ALA A 447 20.79 -2.50 -1.98
N VAL A 448 20.84 -2.83 -3.27
CA VAL A 448 19.67 -3.29 -4.02
C VAL A 448 19.07 -4.54 -3.38
N SER A 449 19.91 -5.51 -3.00
CA SER A 449 19.46 -6.70 -2.27
C SER A 449 18.80 -6.34 -0.93
N ALA A 450 19.44 -5.49 -0.13
CA ALA A 450 18.95 -5.09 1.18
C ALA A 450 17.57 -4.39 1.17
N THR A 451 17.24 -3.69 0.08
CA THR A 451 15.93 -3.04 -0.05
C THR A 451 14.78 -4.00 -0.35
N THR A 452 15.05 -5.22 -0.79
CA THR A 452 14.03 -6.14 -1.33
C THR A 452 13.95 -7.46 -0.58
N PHE A 453 15.10 -8.01 -0.15
CA PHE A 453 15.16 -9.37 0.40
C PHE A 453 15.39 -9.36 1.91
N ALA A 454 14.50 -10.01 2.65
CA ALA A 454 14.62 -10.20 4.09
C ALA A 454 15.73 -11.23 4.42
N PRO A 455 16.24 -11.26 5.67
CA PRO A 455 17.10 -12.35 6.16
C PRO A 455 16.45 -13.74 6.02
N GLY A 456 17.26 -14.77 5.86
CA GLY A 456 16.83 -16.18 5.75
C GLY A 456 16.40 -16.59 4.34
N VAL A 457 17.04 -16.06 3.29
CA VAL A 457 16.68 -16.43 1.91
C VAL A 457 17.12 -17.87 1.58
N PRO A 458 16.33 -18.68 0.85
CA PRO A 458 16.75 -20.03 0.50
C PRO A 458 18.00 -20.07 -0.37
N THR A 459 18.19 -19.09 -1.26
CA THR A 459 19.32 -19.07 -2.19
C THR A 459 19.78 -17.64 -2.45
N VAL A 460 21.10 -17.46 -2.56
CA VAL A 460 21.71 -16.24 -3.11
C VAL A 460 22.46 -16.60 -4.38
N TYR A 461 22.21 -15.83 -5.43
CA TYR A 461 22.96 -15.93 -6.67
C TYR A 461 24.14 -14.97 -6.66
N VAL A 462 25.32 -15.44 -7.05
CA VAL A 462 26.55 -14.65 -7.09
C VAL A 462 27.14 -14.66 -8.51
N ALA A 463 27.43 -13.48 -9.03
CA ALA A 463 28.04 -13.34 -10.35
C ALA A 463 29.24 -12.37 -10.30
N SER A 464 30.06 -12.38 -11.33
CA SER A 464 31.15 -11.41 -11.44
C SER A 464 30.60 -10.01 -11.70
N GLY A 465 31.10 -9.01 -10.99
CA GLY A 465 30.86 -7.60 -11.31
C GLY A 465 31.80 -7.06 -12.39
N GLU A 466 32.77 -7.85 -12.86
CA GLU A 466 33.80 -7.46 -13.82
C GLU A 466 33.41 -7.81 -15.26
N VAL A 467 32.60 -8.87 -15.44
CA VAL A 467 32.06 -9.33 -16.73
C VAL A 467 30.56 -9.58 -16.64
N PHE A 468 29.83 -9.34 -17.72
CA PHE A 468 28.36 -9.38 -17.74
C PHE A 468 27.68 -10.71 -18.15
N PRO A 469 28.23 -11.56 -19.05
CA PRO A 469 27.41 -12.58 -19.71
C PRO A 469 26.76 -13.58 -18.74
N ASP A 470 27.52 -14.09 -17.79
CA ASP A 470 27.06 -15.10 -16.83
C ASP A 470 25.99 -14.52 -15.88
N ALA A 471 26.10 -13.23 -15.56
CA ALA A 471 25.16 -12.52 -14.71
C ALA A 471 23.79 -12.29 -15.37
N LEU A 472 23.73 -12.17 -16.70
CA LEU A 472 22.46 -11.95 -17.41
C LEU A 472 21.50 -13.13 -17.27
N SER A 473 21.99 -14.36 -17.47
CA SER A 473 21.22 -15.58 -17.25
C SER A 473 20.93 -15.81 -15.77
N ALA A 474 21.87 -15.44 -14.90
CA ALA A 474 21.70 -15.53 -13.46
C ALA A 474 20.52 -14.72 -12.95
N SER A 475 20.37 -13.47 -13.39
CA SER A 475 19.34 -12.59 -12.84
C SER A 475 17.92 -13.00 -13.19
N ALA A 476 17.69 -13.62 -14.36
CA ALA A 476 16.39 -14.17 -14.71
C ALA A 476 16.05 -15.41 -13.86
N ALA A 477 17.01 -16.31 -13.65
CA ALA A 477 16.85 -17.48 -12.78
C ALA A 477 16.63 -17.09 -11.32
N ALA A 478 17.45 -16.16 -10.81
CA ALA A 478 17.34 -15.62 -9.47
C ALA A 478 15.97 -14.95 -9.24
N GLY A 479 15.52 -14.13 -10.19
CA GLY A 479 14.19 -13.53 -10.14
C GLY A 479 13.07 -14.57 -10.11
N ALA A 480 13.14 -15.61 -10.94
CA ALA A 480 12.14 -16.68 -10.97
C ALA A 480 12.07 -17.48 -9.66
N GLU A 481 13.19 -17.57 -8.93
CA GLU A 481 13.29 -18.20 -7.61
C GLU A 481 13.10 -17.22 -6.44
N GLY A 482 12.78 -15.95 -6.70
CA GLY A 482 12.65 -14.93 -5.65
C GLY A 482 13.92 -14.69 -4.84
N SER A 483 15.09 -14.85 -5.47
CA SER A 483 16.41 -14.83 -4.85
C SER A 483 17.23 -13.59 -5.27
N PRO A 484 18.07 -13.01 -4.38
CA PRO A 484 18.94 -11.88 -4.73
C PRO A 484 20.11 -12.28 -5.63
N VAL A 485 20.64 -11.29 -6.36
CA VAL A 485 21.91 -11.39 -7.10
C VAL A 485 22.94 -10.43 -6.49
N LEU A 486 24.07 -10.96 -6.04
CA LEU A 486 25.21 -10.18 -5.54
C LEU A 486 26.41 -10.28 -6.49
N LEU A 487 27.16 -9.19 -6.59
CA LEU A 487 28.32 -9.12 -7.48
C LEU A 487 29.64 -9.29 -6.71
N VAL A 488 30.61 -10.01 -7.26
CA VAL A 488 31.94 -10.20 -6.67
C VAL A 488 33.06 -9.88 -7.67
N GLN A 489 34.28 -9.69 -7.16
CA GLN A 489 35.49 -9.59 -7.97
C GLN A 489 36.00 -10.99 -8.32
N LYS A 490 36.91 -11.10 -9.29
CA LYS A 490 37.51 -12.40 -9.65
C LYS A 490 38.20 -13.10 -8.47
N SER A 491 38.91 -12.33 -7.65
CA SER A 491 39.78 -12.86 -6.58
C SER A 491 39.35 -12.44 -5.17
N ALA A 492 38.26 -11.69 -5.02
CA ALA A 492 37.80 -11.26 -3.70
C ALA A 492 36.27 -11.09 -3.63
N ILE A 493 35.71 -11.27 -2.43
CA ILE A 493 34.35 -10.85 -2.10
C ILE A 493 34.46 -9.48 -1.42
N PRO A 494 33.92 -8.41 -2.03
CA PRO A 494 33.95 -7.08 -1.41
C PRO A 494 33.21 -7.05 -0.05
N ASP A 495 33.67 -6.23 0.89
CA ASP A 495 33.14 -6.22 2.27
C ASP A 495 31.62 -5.93 2.34
N ALA A 496 31.11 -5.06 1.46
CA ALA A 496 29.67 -4.80 1.37
C ALA A 496 28.87 -6.06 1.03
N VAL A 497 29.44 -6.93 0.19
CA VAL A 497 28.82 -8.19 -0.24
C VAL A 497 28.96 -9.26 0.84
N VAL A 498 30.09 -9.30 1.56
CA VAL A 498 30.23 -10.16 2.75
C VAL A 498 29.21 -9.80 3.82
N THR A 499 29.05 -8.51 4.12
CA THR A 499 28.06 -8.00 5.07
C THR A 499 26.65 -8.41 4.66
N GLU A 500 26.32 -8.23 3.38
CA GLU A 500 25.00 -8.56 2.86
C GLU A 500 24.73 -10.07 2.85
N LEU A 501 25.69 -10.90 2.45
CA LEU A 501 25.57 -12.36 2.52
C LEU A 501 25.33 -12.84 3.96
N ARG A 502 25.98 -12.23 4.95
CA ARG A 502 25.75 -12.52 6.37
C ARG A 502 24.36 -12.07 6.85
N ARG A 503 23.90 -10.89 6.42
CA ARG A 503 22.55 -10.39 6.73
C ARG A 503 21.48 -11.30 6.14
N LEU A 504 21.66 -11.72 4.89
CA LEU A 504 20.74 -12.60 4.18
C LEU A 504 20.71 -14.02 4.74
N ALA A 505 21.79 -14.47 5.39
CA ALA A 505 21.92 -15.79 6.01
C ALA A 505 21.36 -16.94 5.11
N PRO A 506 21.89 -17.12 3.89
CA PRO A 506 21.27 -18.01 2.92
C PRO A 506 21.47 -19.50 3.23
N GLU A 507 20.49 -20.33 2.88
CA GLU A 507 20.65 -21.79 3.01
C GLU A 507 21.70 -22.35 2.04
N ARG A 508 21.82 -21.75 0.85
CA ARG A 508 22.86 -22.05 -0.14
C ARG A 508 23.21 -20.85 -1.01
N ILE A 509 24.40 -20.89 -1.59
CA ILE A 509 24.88 -19.93 -2.58
C ILE A 509 25.03 -20.64 -3.92
N VAL A 510 24.54 -20.03 -5.00
CA VAL A 510 24.79 -20.48 -6.37
C VAL A 510 25.61 -19.40 -7.06
N PHE A 511 26.74 -19.76 -7.66
CA PHE A 511 27.58 -18.77 -8.31
C PHE A 511 27.97 -19.17 -9.72
N MET A 512 28.00 -18.20 -10.63
CA MET A 512 28.13 -18.45 -12.06
C MET A 512 29.52 -18.15 -12.61
N GLY A 513 29.91 -18.94 -13.60
CA GLY A 513 31.12 -18.75 -14.38
C GLY A 513 32.24 -19.70 -14.01
N GLY A 514 33.24 -19.78 -14.88
CA GLY A 514 34.42 -20.63 -14.67
C GLY A 514 35.43 -20.02 -13.68
N PRO A 515 36.50 -20.76 -13.33
CA PRO A 515 37.58 -20.29 -12.46
C PRO A 515 38.27 -19.00 -12.93
N ASN A 516 38.19 -18.69 -14.23
CA ASN A 516 38.73 -17.46 -14.81
C ASN A 516 37.86 -16.23 -14.53
N THR A 517 36.59 -16.41 -14.17
CA THR A 517 35.60 -15.36 -13.86
C THR A 517 35.43 -15.18 -12.36
N ILE A 518 35.28 -16.29 -11.63
CA ILE A 518 35.24 -16.34 -10.16
C ILE A 518 36.28 -17.38 -9.72
N GLY A 519 37.38 -16.92 -9.13
CA GLY A 519 38.53 -17.74 -8.75
C GLY A 519 38.25 -18.66 -7.56
N GLY A 520 39.17 -19.61 -7.33
CA GLY A 520 39.05 -20.60 -6.24
C GLY A 520 39.04 -19.96 -4.84
N GLU A 521 39.71 -18.83 -4.66
CA GLU A 521 39.71 -18.09 -3.39
C GLU A 521 38.31 -17.55 -3.04
N VAL A 522 37.59 -17.02 -4.03
CA VAL A 522 36.21 -16.56 -3.85
C VAL A 522 35.27 -17.74 -3.58
N GLU A 523 35.42 -18.85 -4.30
CA GLU A 523 34.66 -20.07 -4.06
C GLU A 523 34.85 -20.63 -2.64
N ALA A 524 36.09 -20.65 -2.15
CA ALA A 524 36.39 -21.04 -0.78
C ALA A 524 35.75 -20.08 0.24
N ALA A 525 35.81 -18.77 -0.02
CA ALA A 525 35.21 -17.75 0.84
C ALA A 525 33.68 -17.80 0.86
N LEU A 526 33.03 -18.08 -0.28
CA LEU A 526 31.57 -18.29 -0.33
C LEU A 526 31.16 -19.53 0.46
N ASN A 527 31.87 -20.65 0.30
CA ASN A 527 31.61 -21.89 1.04
C ASN A 527 31.78 -21.74 2.56
N ALA A 528 32.61 -20.81 3.02
CA ALA A 528 32.76 -20.49 4.43
C ALA A 528 31.55 -19.73 5.02
N ILE A 529 30.70 -19.14 4.17
CA ILE A 529 29.47 -18.43 4.59
C ILE A 529 28.27 -19.37 4.55
N ALA A 530 28.06 -20.07 3.43
CA ALA A 530 27.00 -21.05 3.23
C ALA A 530 27.39 -22.03 2.11
N PRO A 531 26.78 -23.24 2.03
CA PRO A 531 27.07 -24.20 0.96
C PRO A 531 27.01 -23.56 -0.43
N ALA A 532 28.15 -23.49 -1.15
CA ALA A 532 28.26 -22.78 -2.41
C ALA A 532 28.45 -23.74 -3.59
N THR A 533 27.60 -23.62 -4.61
CA THR A 533 27.63 -24.46 -5.82
C THR A 533 27.93 -23.63 -7.06
N ARG A 534 28.93 -24.05 -7.84
CA ARG A 534 29.30 -23.42 -9.10
C ARG A 534 28.42 -23.91 -10.25
N ILE A 535 27.86 -22.98 -11.04
CA ILE A 535 27.34 -23.27 -12.38
C ILE A 535 28.34 -22.72 -13.41
N GLY A 536 29.11 -23.62 -14.02
CA GLY A 536 30.15 -23.30 -15.00
C GLY A 536 29.90 -23.94 -16.37
N GLY A 537 30.65 -23.47 -17.37
CA GLY A 537 30.58 -23.97 -18.74
C GLY A 537 31.82 -23.58 -19.55
N ALA A 538 31.98 -24.20 -20.73
CA ALA A 538 33.12 -23.91 -21.62
C ALA A 538 33.12 -22.45 -22.11
N ASP A 539 31.94 -21.85 -22.24
CA ASP A 539 31.74 -20.45 -22.57
C ASP A 539 30.42 -19.93 -21.97
N ARG A 540 30.15 -18.63 -22.16
CA ARG A 540 28.93 -17.96 -21.68
C ARG A 540 27.62 -18.60 -22.16
N TYR A 541 27.65 -19.26 -23.33
CA TYR A 541 26.47 -19.90 -23.89
C TYR A 541 26.18 -21.20 -23.15
N ALA A 542 27.22 -22.01 -22.93
CA ALA A 542 27.14 -23.19 -22.07
C ALA A 542 26.73 -22.84 -20.63
N VAL A 543 27.23 -21.74 -20.06
CA VAL A 543 26.78 -21.26 -18.74
C VAL A 543 25.30 -20.90 -18.75
N SER A 544 24.83 -20.11 -19.73
CA SER A 544 23.40 -19.75 -19.80
C SER A 544 22.48 -20.97 -19.99
N ALA A 545 22.92 -21.97 -20.76
CA ALA A 545 22.21 -23.25 -20.89
C ALA A 545 22.18 -24.03 -19.58
N ALA A 546 23.30 -24.08 -18.84
CA ALA A 546 23.38 -24.77 -17.56
C ALA A 546 22.54 -24.10 -16.46
N VAL A 547 22.52 -22.76 -16.41
CA VAL A 547 21.63 -22.00 -15.52
C VAL A 547 20.17 -22.32 -15.84
N SER A 548 19.82 -22.33 -17.13
CA SER A 548 18.47 -22.71 -17.56
C SER A 548 18.11 -24.15 -17.16
N GLY A 549 19.03 -25.09 -17.36
CA GLY A 549 18.89 -26.50 -16.98
C GLY A 549 18.68 -26.74 -15.49
N ALA A 550 19.29 -25.91 -14.64
CA ALA A 550 19.17 -26.01 -13.19
C ALA A 550 17.86 -25.44 -12.62
N THR A 551 17.27 -24.44 -13.30
CA THR A 551 16.12 -23.68 -12.77
C THR A 551 14.80 -23.98 -13.47
N PHE A 552 14.80 -24.25 -14.79
CA PHE A 552 13.56 -24.32 -15.58
C PHE A 552 13.26 -25.74 -16.08
N ALA A 553 12.05 -26.20 -15.79
CA ALA A 553 11.51 -27.47 -16.30
C ALA A 553 11.11 -27.35 -17.79
N PRO A 554 11.02 -28.47 -18.53
CA PRO A 554 10.46 -28.50 -19.89
C PRO A 554 9.01 -27.96 -19.96
N GLY A 555 8.61 -27.48 -21.14
CA GLY A 555 7.28 -26.95 -21.42
C GLY A 555 7.08 -25.47 -21.06
N VAL A 556 8.14 -24.67 -21.09
CA VAL A 556 8.05 -23.23 -20.74
C VAL A 556 7.21 -22.46 -21.76
N ARG A 557 6.44 -21.46 -21.31
CA ARG A 557 5.60 -20.64 -22.21
C ARG A 557 6.42 -19.82 -23.21
N ALA A 558 7.58 -19.34 -22.78
CA ALA A 558 8.49 -18.59 -23.61
C ALA A 558 9.94 -18.77 -23.16
N ALA A 559 10.89 -18.58 -24.07
CA ALA A 559 12.30 -18.36 -23.75
C ALA A 559 12.79 -17.07 -24.43
N TYR A 560 13.58 -16.29 -23.69
CA TYR A 560 14.12 -15.01 -24.16
C TYR A 560 15.56 -15.19 -24.62
N VAL A 561 15.87 -14.73 -25.83
CA VAL A 561 17.12 -15.02 -26.53
C VAL A 561 17.82 -13.73 -26.96
N PRO A 562 18.55 -13.06 -26.05
CA PRO A 562 19.40 -11.92 -26.39
C PRO A 562 20.77 -12.37 -26.92
N SER A 563 21.55 -11.41 -27.43
CA SER A 563 22.96 -11.63 -27.76
C SER A 563 23.80 -11.85 -26.48
N GLY A 564 24.74 -12.79 -26.52
CA GLY A 564 25.78 -12.95 -25.50
C GLY A 564 27.05 -12.12 -25.76
N GLU A 565 27.07 -11.36 -26.85
CA GLU A 565 28.19 -10.52 -27.28
C GLU A 565 28.05 -9.06 -26.81
N VAL A 566 26.81 -8.63 -26.51
CA VAL A 566 26.46 -7.30 -25.98
C VAL A 566 25.42 -7.45 -24.87
N PHE A 567 25.31 -6.44 -23.99
CA PHE A 567 24.49 -6.52 -22.78
C PHE A 567 23.14 -5.75 -22.78
N PRO A 568 22.93 -4.61 -23.48
CA PRO A 568 21.81 -3.72 -23.15
C PRO A 568 20.42 -4.36 -23.28
N ASP A 569 20.18 -5.11 -24.37
CA ASP A 569 18.89 -5.76 -24.60
C ASP A 569 18.62 -6.88 -23.58
N ALA A 570 19.70 -7.53 -23.10
CA ALA A 570 19.59 -8.58 -22.11
C ALA A 570 19.29 -8.04 -20.71
N LEU A 571 19.71 -6.80 -20.36
CA LEU A 571 19.39 -6.20 -19.06
C LEU A 571 17.88 -6.01 -18.88
N ALA A 572 17.22 -5.37 -19.85
CA ALA A 572 15.76 -5.23 -19.85
C ALA A 572 15.07 -6.60 -20.01
N GLY A 573 15.67 -7.46 -20.84
CA GLY A 573 15.21 -8.82 -21.10
C GLY A 573 15.15 -9.73 -19.87
N SER A 574 16.16 -9.69 -19.00
CA SER A 574 16.23 -10.55 -17.81
C SER A 574 15.13 -10.22 -16.80
N ALA A 575 14.79 -8.93 -16.61
CA ALA A 575 13.67 -8.54 -15.76
C ALA A 575 12.33 -8.98 -16.36
N ALA A 576 12.13 -8.80 -17.66
CA ALA A 576 10.91 -9.22 -18.37
C ALA A 576 10.74 -10.75 -18.38
N ALA A 577 11.82 -11.48 -18.63
CA ALA A 577 11.82 -12.94 -18.64
C ALA A 577 11.55 -13.50 -17.24
N GLY A 578 12.26 -13.00 -16.21
CA GLY A 578 12.05 -13.42 -14.83
C GLY A 578 10.63 -13.13 -14.32
N ALA A 579 10.04 -11.98 -14.68
CA ALA A 579 8.67 -11.62 -14.31
C ALA A 579 7.61 -12.58 -14.88
N LEU A 580 7.96 -13.32 -15.94
CA LEU A 580 7.12 -14.35 -16.57
C LEU A 580 7.55 -15.78 -16.22
N GLY A 581 8.54 -15.95 -15.33
CA GLY A 581 9.12 -17.26 -15.02
C GLY A 581 9.78 -17.93 -16.23
N ALA A 582 10.36 -17.15 -17.15
CA ALA A 582 10.96 -17.62 -18.40
C ALA A 582 12.50 -17.57 -18.37
N PRO A 583 13.19 -18.53 -19.01
CA PRO A 583 14.64 -18.53 -19.09
C PRO A 583 15.18 -17.46 -20.06
N VAL A 584 16.40 -17.00 -19.77
CA VAL A 584 17.25 -16.21 -20.68
C VAL A 584 18.37 -17.08 -21.21
N LEU A 585 18.43 -17.27 -22.53
CA LEU A 585 19.43 -18.07 -23.22
C LEU A 585 20.23 -17.20 -24.19
N LEU A 586 21.54 -17.11 -23.99
CA LEU A 586 22.38 -16.23 -24.81
C LEU A 586 22.62 -16.84 -26.18
N THR A 587 22.67 -16.02 -27.24
CA THR A 587 23.06 -16.48 -28.58
C THR A 587 24.18 -15.63 -29.18
N ARG A 588 24.81 -16.11 -30.26
CA ARG A 588 25.79 -15.33 -31.03
C ARG A 588 25.08 -14.49 -32.08
N LYS A 589 25.74 -13.46 -32.58
CA LYS A 589 25.14 -12.59 -33.61
C LYS A 589 24.74 -13.36 -34.86
N THR A 590 25.58 -14.29 -35.32
CA THR A 590 25.44 -14.97 -36.62
C THR A 590 25.21 -16.47 -36.54
N GLU A 591 25.12 -17.04 -35.33
CA GLU A 591 24.88 -18.47 -35.16
C GLU A 591 24.13 -18.77 -33.85
N VAL A 592 23.41 -19.89 -33.81
CA VAL A 592 22.85 -20.44 -32.56
C VAL A 592 23.86 -21.44 -32.01
N PRO A 593 24.47 -21.19 -30.83
CA PRO A 593 25.44 -22.13 -30.26
C PRO A 593 24.83 -23.52 -30.02
N PRO A 594 25.57 -24.62 -30.23
CA PRO A 594 25.04 -25.97 -30.03
C PRO A 594 24.43 -26.23 -28.65
N ALA A 595 25.05 -25.70 -27.58
CA ALA A 595 24.52 -25.82 -26.22
C ALA A 595 23.14 -25.18 -26.05
N ILE A 596 22.90 -24.07 -26.76
CA ILE A 596 21.64 -23.34 -26.73
C ILE A 596 20.58 -24.06 -27.55
N ALA A 597 20.94 -24.59 -28.71
CA ALA A 597 20.03 -25.41 -29.51
C ALA A 597 19.59 -26.67 -28.75
N ALA A 598 20.51 -27.33 -28.06
CA ALA A 598 20.21 -28.49 -27.22
C ALA A 598 19.30 -28.12 -26.04
N GLU A 599 19.59 -27.02 -25.36
CA GLU A 599 18.79 -26.56 -24.22
C GLU A 599 17.38 -26.10 -24.64
N LEU A 600 17.24 -25.40 -25.77
CA LEU A 600 15.93 -25.08 -26.34
C LEU A 600 15.15 -26.33 -26.71
N GLY A 601 15.82 -27.38 -27.22
CA GLY A 601 15.20 -28.67 -27.46
C GLY A 601 14.72 -29.37 -26.18
N ARG A 602 15.46 -29.24 -25.06
CA ARG A 602 15.06 -29.76 -23.74
C ARG A 602 13.88 -28.98 -23.16
N LEU A 603 13.94 -27.65 -23.23
CA LEU A 603 12.94 -26.76 -22.67
C LEU A 603 11.58 -26.83 -23.39
N ASP A 604 11.57 -27.19 -24.67
CA ASP A 604 10.38 -27.21 -25.52
C ASP A 604 9.50 -25.96 -25.37
N PRO A 605 10.05 -24.74 -25.64
CA PRO A 605 9.34 -23.50 -25.38
C PRO A 605 8.21 -23.28 -26.40
N ALA A 606 7.03 -22.88 -25.92
CA ALA A 606 5.91 -22.57 -26.82
C ALA A 606 6.19 -21.37 -27.74
N ALA A 607 7.10 -20.47 -27.34
CA ALA A 607 7.60 -19.41 -28.20
C ALA A 607 9.01 -18.92 -27.80
N LEU A 608 9.73 -18.34 -28.76
CA LEU A 608 10.99 -17.65 -28.55
C LEU A 608 10.83 -16.14 -28.77
N ARG A 609 11.50 -15.37 -27.91
CA ARG A 609 11.62 -13.91 -28.02
C ARG A 609 13.07 -13.54 -28.25
N VAL A 610 13.43 -13.23 -29.50
CA VAL A 610 14.75 -12.69 -29.82
C VAL A 610 14.80 -11.23 -29.40
N LEU A 611 15.70 -10.91 -28.49
CA LEU A 611 15.85 -9.55 -27.97
C LEU A 611 16.92 -8.77 -28.74
N GLY A 612 16.58 -7.55 -29.12
CA GLY A 612 17.46 -6.66 -29.86
C GLY A 612 17.25 -6.68 -31.38
N GLY A 613 17.96 -5.78 -32.07
CA GLY A 613 17.88 -5.62 -33.52
C GLY A 613 18.75 -6.63 -34.31
N PRO A 614 18.62 -6.66 -35.66
CA PRO A 614 19.45 -7.51 -36.54
C PRO A 614 20.97 -7.31 -36.39
N ASN A 615 21.39 -6.17 -35.83
CA ASN A 615 22.79 -5.86 -35.58
C ASN A 615 23.40 -6.63 -34.39
N THR A 616 22.58 -7.05 -33.43
CA THR A 616 23.00 -7.79 -32.23
C THR A 616 22.64 -9.27 -32.31
N VAL A 617 21.50 -9.60 -32.92
CA VAL A 617 21.11 -10.97 -33.32
C VAL A 617 20.61 -10.94 -34.75
N SER A 618 21.37 -11.49 -35.70
CA SER A 618 21.07 -11.42 -37.14
C SER A 618 19.74 -12.07 -37.51
N THR A 619 19.18 -11.68 -38.66
CA THR A 619 18.01 -12.35 -39.25
C THR A 619 18.29 -13.83 -39.52
N ALA A 620 19.54 -14.20 -39.85
CA ALA A 620 19.93 -15.59 -40.05
C ALA A 620 19.83 -16.39 -38.74
N THR A 621 20.35 -15.85 -37.63
CA THR A 621 20.22 -16.47 -36.30
C THR A 621 18.75 -16.58 -35.87
N GLN A 622 17.95 -15.53 -36.06
CA GLN A 622 16.51 -15.57 -35.78
C GLN A 622 15.80 -16.65 -36.61
N THR A 623 16.15 -16.78 -37.89
CA THR A 623 15.60 -17.81 -38.78
C THR A 623 15.99 -19.21 -38.31
N ALA A 624 17.23 -19.40 -37.83
CA ALA A 624 17.68 -20.65 -37.26
C ALA A 624 16.91 -21.01 -35.98
N LEU A 625 16.69 -20.04 -35.08
CA LEU A 625 15.85 -20.22 -33.89
C LEU A 625 14.39 -20.57 -34.26
N GLY A 626 13.86 -19.96 -35.32
CA GLY A 626 12.53 -20.25 -35.86
C GLY A 626 12.32 -21.69 -36.36
N ARG A 627 13.41 -22.44 -36.60
CA ARG A 627 13.35 -23.88 -36.90
C ARG A 627 13.22 -24.75 -35.65
N ILE A 628 13.49 -24.19 -34.47
CA ILE A 628 13.38 -24.88 -33.18
C ILE A 628 12.00 -24.63 -32.58
N ALA A 629 11.58 -23.37 -32.49
CA ALA A 629 10.27 -22.98 -31.93
C ALA A 629 9.77 -21.65 -32.54
N PRO A 630 8.45 -21.35 -32.47
CA PRO A 630 7.88 -20.12 -33.00
C PRO A 630 8.61 -18.87 -32.46
N THR A 631 9.26 -18.11 -33.33
CA THR A 631 10.19 -17.05 -32.93
C THR A 631 9.72 -15.67 -33.39
N THR A 632 9.61 -14.74 -32.44
CA THR A 632 9.38 -13.31 -32.72
C THR A 632 10.53 -12.46 -32.20
N ARG A 633 10.74 -11.29 -32.80
CA ARG A 633 11.76 -10.33 -32.38
C ARG A 633 11.11 -9.20 -31.60
N VAL A 634 11.78 -8.83 -30.51
CA VAL A 634 11.45 -7.67 -29.67
C VAL A 634 12.67 -6.77 -29.67
N GLY A 635 12.59 -5.64 -30.35
CA GLY A 635 13.73 -4.74 -30.51
C GLY A 635 13.29 -3.31 -30.83
N GLY A 636 14.26 -2.43 -30.95
CA GLY A 636 14.05 -1.02 -31.27
C GLY A 636 15.18 -0.45 -32.12
N ALA A 637 15.06 0.83 -32.47
CA ALA A 637 16.09 1.55 -33.23
C ALA A 637 17.43 1.62 -32.48
N ASP A 638 17.38 1.61 -31.15
CA ASP A 638 18.52 1.56 -30.25
C ASP A 638 18.19 0.74 -28.98
N ARG A 639 19.14 0.68 -28.04
CA ARG A 639 18.99 -0.05 -26.77
C ARG A 639 17.87 0.48 -25.86
N TYR A 640 17.53 1.76 -25.97
CA TYR A 640 16.50 2.40 -25.15
C TYR A 640 15.12 2.08 -25.69
N ALA A 641 14.95 2.15 -27.02
CA ALA A 641 13.75 1.71 -27.71
C ALA A 641 13.53 0.20 -27.57
N ALA A 642 14.59 -0.61 -27.60
CA ALA A 642 14.50 -2.04 -27.32
C ALA A 642 14.02 -2.31 -25.88
N ALA A 643 14.59 -1.66 -24.87
CA ALA A 643 14.15 -1.78 -23.48
C ALA A 643 12.68 -1.37 -23.29
N ALA A 644 12.25 -0.26 -23.92
CA ALA A 644 10.86 0.17 -23.90
C ALA A 644 9.91 -0.84 -24.56
N ALA A 645 10.29 -1.42 -25.70
CA ALA A 645 9.50 -2.44 -26.38
C ALA A 645 9.38 -3.74 -25.57
N ILE A 646 10.48 -4.17 -24.94
CA ILE A 646 10.50 -5.32 -24.01
C ILE A 646 9.56 -5.05 -22.83
N SER A 647 9.62 -3.84 -22.27
CA SER A 647 8.73 -3.44 -21.19
C SER A 647 7.26 -3.47 -21.61
N ALA A 648 6.93 -2.93 -22.78
CA ALA A 648 5.58 -2.88 -23.31
C ALA A 648 4.94 -4.26 -23.59
N GLU A 649 5.75 -5.28 -23.85
CA GLU A 649 5.23 -6.65 -24.04
C GLU A 649 4.77 -7.30 -22.72
N VAL A 650 5.42 -6.94 -21.60
CA VAL A 650 5.24 -7.66 -20.32
C VAL A 650 4.46 -6.83 -19.29
N PHE A 651 4.65 -5.51 -19.27
CA PHE A 651 4.16 -4.64 -18.20
C PHE A 651 3.02 -3.72 -18.68
N ALA A 652 1.90 -3.76 -17.95
CA ALA A 652 0.66 -3.06 -18.31
C ALA A 652 0.50 -1.72 -17.57
N PRO A 653 -0.08 -0.68 -18.22
CA PRO A 653 -0.39 0.60 -17.59
C PRO A 653 -1.29 0.42 -16.35
N GLY A 654 -1.05 1.20 -15.30
CA GLY A 654 -1.88 1.18 -14.08
C GLY A 654 -1.73 -0.07 -13.20
N ARG A 655 -0.95 -1.08 -13.62
CA ARG A 655 -0.57 -2.24 -12.80
C ARG A 655 0.88 -2.21 -12.33
N THR A 656 1.75 -1.54 -13.08
CA THR A 656 3.17 -1.38 -12.75
C THR A 656 3.36 -0.19 -11.80
N ARG A 657 3.54 -0.48 -10.51
CA ARG A 657 3.73 0.55 -9.48
C ARG A 657 5.15 1.12 -9.44
N THR A 658 6.14 0.32 -9.80
CA THR A 658 7.56 0.71 -9.76
C THR A 658 8.21 0.52 -11.12
N VAL A 659 9.06 1.45 -11.52
CA VAL A 659 9.97 1.30 -12.67
C VAL A 659 11.41 1.44 -12.18
N TYR A 660 12.27 0.49 -12.53
CA TYR A 660 13.70 0.61 -12.28
C TYR A 660 14.37 1.25 -13.48
N VAL A 661 15.26 2.22 -13.22
CA VAL A 661 16.02 2.92 -14.26
C VAL A 661 17.51 2.72 -13.99
N ALA A 662 18.24 2.26 -15.01
CA ALA A 662 19.68 2.09 -14.96
C ALA A 662 20.37 2.68 -16.19
N SER A 663 21.68 2.87 -16.12
CA SER A 663 22.46 3.28 -17.28
C SER A 663 22.39 2.23 -18.39
N GLY A 664 22.14 2.65 -19.62
CA GLY A 664 22.29 1.83 -20.82
C GLY A 664 23.72 1.83 -21.37
N GLU A 665 24.63 2.62 -20.79
CA GLU A 665 26.02 2.80 -21.25
C GLU A 665 27.00 1.88 -20.51
N VAL A 666 26.65 1.50 -19.27
CA VAL A 666 27.37 0.52 -18.44
C VAL A 666 26.40 -0.54 -17.90
N PHE A 667 26.91 -1.72 -17.57
CA PHE A 667 26.10 -2.87 -17.18
C PHE A 667 25.94 -3.15 -15.67
N PRO A 668 26.90 -2.85 -14.77
CA PRO A 668 26.93 -3.49 -13.45
C PRO A 668 25.69 -3.22 -12.58
N ASP A 669 25.24 -1.96 -12.52
CA ASP A 669 24.14 -1.55 -11.63
C ASP A 669 22.79 -2.19 -12.03
N ALA A 670 22.62 -2.48 -13.33
CA ALA A 670 21.42 -3.11 -13.86
C ALA A 670 21.38 -4.64 -13.63
N LEU A 671 22.54 -5.30 -13.52
CA LEU A 671 22.63 -6.75 -13.33
C LEU A 671 22.01 -7.19 -12.00
N SER A 672 22.40 -6.53 -10.91
CA SER A 672 21.90 -6.84 -9.57
C SER A 672 20.43 -6.45 -9.40
N ALA A 673 19.95 -5.45 -10.16
CA ALA A 673 18.59 -4.98 -10.05
C ALA A 673 17.55 -5.83 -10.75
N SER A 674 17.94 -6.66 -11.72
CA SER A 674 16.98 -7.46 -12.47
C SER A 674 16.22 -8.44 -11.56
N ALA A 675 16.87 -9.07 -10.57
CA ALA A 675 16.19 -9.94 -9.61
C ALA A 675 15.22 -9.17 -8.70
N THR A 676 15.64 -7.99 -8.22
CA THR A 676 14.78 -7.07 -7.46
C THR A 676 13.59 -6.57 -8.29
N ALA A 677 13.80 -6.25 -9.57
CA ALA A 677 12.75 -5.82 -10.48
C ALA A 677 11.73 -6.94 -10.71
N VAL A 678 12.18 -8.19 -10.84
CA VAL A 678 11.31 -9.37 -10.92
C VAL A 678 10.50 -9.53 -9.63
N ALA A 679 11.13 -9.46 -8.46
CA ALA A 679 10.44 -9.56 -7.16
C ALA A 679 9.36 -8.48 -6.97
N ASN A 680 9.53 -7.32 -7.61
CA ASN A 680 8.57 -6.21 -7.58
C ASN A 680 7.65 -6.16 -8.81
N HIS A 681 7.68 -7.16 -9.69
CA HIS A 681 6.95 -7.18 -10.97
C HIS A 681 7.10 -5.87 -11.79
N ALA A 682 8.34 -5.38 -11.88
CA ALA A 682 8.70 -4.10 -12.45
C ALA A 682 9.64 -4.23 -13.67
N PRO A 683 9.56 -3.34 -14.67
CA PRO A 683 10.53 -3.28 -15.75
C PRO A 683 11.84 -2.65 -15.30
N VAL A 684 12.90 -2.98 -16.04
CA VAL A 684 14.15 -2.23 -16.06
C VAL A 684 14.22 -1.44 -17.36
N LEU A 685 14.18 -0.12 -17.27
CA LEU A 685 14.37 0.80 -18.39
C LEU A 685 15.78 1.40 -18.37
N LEU A 686 16.26 1.80 -19.54
CA LEU A 686 17.61 2.29 -19.72
C LEU A 686 17.63 3.80 -20.01
N VAL A 687 18.62 4.50 -19.48
CA VAL A 687 18.90 5.92 -19.74
C VAL A 687 20.36 6.13 -20.16
N THR A 688 20.69 7.30 -20.72
CA THR A 688 22.12 7.69 -20.81
C THR A 688 22.57 8.23 -19.45
N LYS A 689 23.85 8.55 -19.29
CA LYS A 689 24.32 9.26 -18.10
C LYS A 689 23.53 10.55 -17.81
N ASP A 690 23.23 11.35 -18.82
CA ASP A 690 22.75 12.73 -18.64
C ASP A 690 21.38 13.02 -19.25
N THR A 691 20.74 12.06 -19.93
CA THR A 691 19.45 12.25 -20.57
C THR A 691 18.53 11.04 -20.41
N VAL A 692 17.23 11.31 -20.30
CA VAL A 692 16.16 10.31 -20.46
C VAL A 692 15.81 10.23 -21.95
N PRO A 693 16.13 9.13 -22.65
CA PRO A 693 15.79 8.98 -24.07
C PRO A 693 14.28 9.01 -24.30
N ALA A 694 13.85 9.49 -25.46
CA ALA A 694 12.42 9.69 -25.76
C ALA A 694 11.60 8.40 -25.63
N ALA A 695 12.15 7.24 -26.03
CA ALA A 695 11.48 5.96 -25.89
C ALA A 695 11.29 5.55 -24.41
N THR A 696 12.31 5.81 -23.57
CA THR A 696 12.23 5.57 -22.13
C THR A 696 11.20 6.50 -21.48
N ALA A 697 11.20 7.79 -21.84
CA ALA A 697 10.22 8.74 -21.33
C ALA A 697 8.79 8.36 -21.71
N ALA A 698 8.56 8.01 -22.99
CA ALA A 698 7.24 7.57 -23.47
C ALA A 698 6.76 6.31 -22.74
N GLU A 699 7.67 5.37 -22.47
CA GLU A 699 7.34 4.15 -21.74
C GLU A 699 7.02 4.42 -20.27
N ILE A 700 7.76 5.30 -19.61
CA ILE A 700 7.43 5.75 -18.24
C ILE A 700 6.05 6.39 -18.21
N THR A 701 5.75 7.30 -19.15
CA THR A 701 4.42 7.92 -19.26
C THR A 701 3.33 6.89 -19.54
N ARG A 702 3.58 5.90 -20.40
CA ARG A 702 2.62 4.82 -20.69
C ARG A 702 2.33 3.97 -19.46
N LEU A 703 3.37 3.62 -18.70
CA LEU A 703 3.23 2.82 -17.49
C LEU A 703 2.56 3.59 -16.35
N SER A 704 2.79 4.91 -16.29
CA SER A 704 2.34 5.81 -15.22
C SER A 704 2.66 5.25 -13.83
N PRO A 705 3.94 4.93 -13.54
CA PRO A 705 4.30 4.29 -12.29
C PRO A 705 4.14 5.23 -11.10
N ALA A 706 3.88 4.67 -9.92
CA ALA A 706 3.82 5.42 -8.67
C ALA A 706 5.23 5.78 -8.14
N ARG A 707 6.25 5.03 -8.59
CA ARG A 707 7.64 5.18 -8.14
C ARG A 707 8.63 4.88 -9.27
N ILE A 708 9.72 5.65 -9.32
CA ILE A 708 10.90 5.33 -10.13
C ILE A 708 12.09 5.10 -9.20
N VAL A 709 12.83 4.01 -9.42
CA VAL A 709 14.06 3.69 -8.69
C VAL A 709 15.24 3.78 -9.63
N VAL A 710 16.08 4.79 -9.44
CA VAL A 710 17.34 4.97 -10.16
C VAL A 710 18.42 4.11 -9.52
N LEU A 711 19.10 3.33 -10.34
CA LEU A 711 20.13 2.38 -9.94
C LEU A 711 21.49 2.91 -10.34
N GLY A 712 22.43 2.86 -9.39
CA GLY A 712 23.80 3.33 -9.60
C GLY A 712 24.05 4.72 -9.04
N GLY A 713 25.32 5.11 -9.04
CA GLY A 713 25.75 6.41 -8.55
C GLY A 713 25.50 7.55 -9.56
N VAL A 714 25.70 8.79 -9.10
CA VAL A 714 25.58 10.02 -9.92
C VAL A 714 26.53 10.03 -11.14
N ASN A 715 27.55 9.17 -11.12
CA ASN A 715 28.51 9.03 -12.20
C ASN A 715 27.97 8.21 -13.38
N THR A 716 27.01 7.31 -13.17
CA THR A 716 26.41 6.45 -14.21
C THR A 716 25.02 6.91 -14.63
N VAL A 717 24.29 7.58 -13.73
CA VAL A 717 23.03 8.28 -14.01
C VAL A 717 23.07 9.59 -13.24
N SER A 718 23.06 10.75 -13.89
CA SER A 718 23.27 12.04 -13.23
C SER A 718 21.99 12.59 -12.56
N PRO A 719 22.11 13.58 -11.66
CA PRO A 719 20.95 14.23 -11.07
C PRO A 719 20.02 14.89 -12.10
N ALA A 720 20.52 15.27 -13.28
CA ALA A 720 19.68 15.81 -14.35
C ALA A 720 18.68 14.78 -14.87
N VAL A 721 19.08 13.50 -14.94
CA VAL A 721 18.17 12.40 -15.25
C VAL A 721 17.13 12.24 -14.15
N GLU A 722 17.52 12.29 -12.86
CA GLU A 722 16.57 12.23 -11.75
C GLU A 722 15.53 13.36 -11.82
N SER A 723 15.96 14.60 -12.07
CA SER A 723 15.05 15.74 -12.24
C SER A 723 14.07 15.48 -13.38
N ARG A 724 14.56 15.00 -14.54
CA ARG A 724 13.68 14.70 -15.68
C ARG A 724 12.71 13.55 -15.39
N LEU A 725 13.12 12.54 -14.62
CA LEU A 725 12.25 11.45 -14.20
C LEU A 725 11.16 11.94 -13.23
N ASN A 726 11.47 12.91 -12.36
CA ASN A 726 10.47 13.53 -11.48
C ASN A 726 9.43 14.29 -12.32
N GLU A 727 9.87 15.08 -13.31
CA GLU A 727 8.93 15.78 -14.21
C GLU A 727 8.00 14.84 -14.98
N LEU A 728 8.44 13.62 -15.30
CA LEU A 728 7.62 12.61 -15.98
C LEU A 728 6.60 11.93 -15.05
N LEU A 729 6.81 12.04 -13.75
CA LEU A 729 6.00 11.42 -12.71
C LEU A 729 4.86 12.34 -12.22
N GLY A 730 4.98 13.66 -12.44
CA GLY A 730 4.02 14.68 -11.98
C GLY A 730 4.59 15.47 -10.83
#